data_AF-N6VMH7-F1
#
_entry.id   AF-N6VMH7-F1
#
_cell.length_a   1.000
_cell.length_b   1.000
_cell.length_c   1.000
_cell.angle_alpha   90.00
_cell.angle_beta   90.00
_cell.angle_gamma   90.00
#
_symmetry.space_group_name_H-M   'P 1'
#
loop_
_entity.id
_entity.type
_entity.pdbx_description
1 polymer ?
#
loop_
_entity_poly.entity_id
_entity_poly.type
_entity_poly.pdbx_seq_one_letter_code
_entity_poly.pdbx_strand_id
1 'polypeptide(L)'
;MLDPNKVNDNLLRRSLSKKKSLDLIQQDDFSIINSADNTICIRQSVYLLTFLKENIIIFWRWLIDCIQKEISFGLPFLLILIFFSTGVVFYFCLDREPSWKQFIILISTFLGILYILRRYRGMWLITGFLFCVILGALAAKIETWRMSTTMLGSDVSTTLTGRIVSIEPIEKGGFRLNIDVLSTQKPVLYHAPDRVRLIAKHLPYGLASGDGVYGKVRLRALSGPVRPGSYDFSFHNYFKRIGAYGIFLEKPIKISVAQPDTLLDRALQKIENLRMVMTQQINATISGEEGKIAAALITGYRGGISKDTNKALRVAGLAHILSISGLHMALLSGMVLIVIRSFLALFPIFSSYYSAKKFAAVVALIITFFYLMLSGMNVAAQRSFVMVSVLLIAVLCNRSAVTMRNFAIAGLVTVATIPHAILSPSFQMSFSATAALIAAFGWWSERRSSYTGRTTPSYVGGGVLRFIFSSVVSICASSLVAGFASGIYAAYHFANVASLGMISNILALPIVFIFVMPFGLIGAFAMLMGLEWLPLQIMGFGISLVIKIAYAVTAISPTLRPGFMPLSAFVLLSLGLVGLTFLKTPIKFFFSIFIFIGIFVCMVYSPVQLIIANNMSLVGIINERKLYIDRYYASKFVLSVWANSFHVQDTIKPTKNGPSLNGQFICNNNICTALLEKGLKVAVLRGKTDQCINADIVIRASTISNQTCDKIAPITFTSQQLLSRGSVMMTKKGDIIWSSNGFHRPWNIHRQNSHRS
;
A
#
# COMPACT_ATOMS: atom_id res chain seq x y z
N MET A 1 -46.12 21.92 -57.09
CA MET A 1 -46.57 21.14 -58.27
C MET A 1 -46.07 19.71 -58.09
N LEU A 2 -47.04 18.81 -57.89
CA LEU A 2 -47.06 17.35 -58.10
C LEU A 2 -46.15 16.42 -57.27
N ASP A 3 -46.80 15.76 -56.33
CA ASP A 3 -46.73 14.33 -55.91
C ASP A 3 -48.23 13.88 -55.87
N PRO A 4 -48.73 12.65 -56.20
CA PRO A 4 -48.38 11.37 -55.51
C PRO A 4 -48.69 9.99 -56.21
N ASN A 5 -48.27 8.90 -55.53
CA ASN A 5 -48.96 7.60 -55.28
C ASN A 5 -49.13 6.42 -56.31
N LYS A 6 -48.70 5.25 -55.80
CA LYS A 6 -49.31 3.89 -55.78
C LYS A 6 -49.33 3.00 -57.06
N VAL A 7 -48.66 1.84 -56.95
CA VAL A 7 -49.22 0.52 -57.33
C VAL A 7 -48.86 -0.53 -56.26
N ASN A 8 -49.88 -1.28 -55.87
CA ASN A 8 -49.98 -2.25 -54.79
C ASN A 8 -49.84 -3.71 -55.32
N ASP A 9 -49.59 -4.63 -54.38
CA ASP A 9 -50.13 -6.00 -54.29
C ASP A 9 -50.19 -6.90 -55.53
N ASN A 10 -49.36 -7.96 -55.52
CA ASN A 10 -49.86 -9.30 -55.84
C ASN A 10 -48.93 -10.41 -55.31
N LEU A 11 -49.54 -11.49 -54.81
CA LEU A 11 -49.00 -12.82 -54.49
C LEU A 11 -48.78 -13.19 -53.02
N LEU A 12 -49.83 -12.99 -52.22
CA LEU A 12 -50.34 -14.01 -51.30
C LEU A 12 -51.05 -15.13 -52.12
N ARG A 13 -50.97 -16.38 -51.63
CA ARG A 13 -51.68 -17.60 -52.08
C ARG A 13 -51.10 -18.40 -53.27
N ARG A 14 -50.15 -19.28 -52.95
CA ARG A 14 -50.17 -20.67 -53.45
C ARG A 14 -49.68 -21.62 -52.35
N SER A 15 -50.53 -21.75 -51.34
CA SER A 15 -50.59 -22.88 -50.44
C SER A 15 -51.15 -24.11 -51.16
N LEU A 16 -50.71 -25.31 -50.74
CA LEU A 16 -51.40 -26.60 -50.83
C LEU A 16 -51.28 -27.38 -52.16
N SER A 17 -50.46 -28.44 -52.17
CA SER A 17 -50.90 -29.81 -52.53
C SER A 17 -49.70 -30.76 -52.72
N LYS A 18 -49.83 -31.98 -52.19
CA LYS A 18 -48.87 -33.12 -52.08
C LYS A 18 -48.05 -33.10 -50.78
N LYS A 19 -48.61 -33.41 -49.61
CA LYS A 19 -49.53 -34.49 -49.20
C LYS A 19 -48.93 -35.90 -49.43
N LYS A 20 -48.82 -36.62 -48.31
CA LYS A 20 -48.37 -38.00 -48.05
C LYS A 20 -46.85 -38.20 -48.00
N SER A 21 -46.22 -38.34 -46.83
CA SER A 21 -46.30 -39.48 -45.89
C SER A 21 -46.02 -40.82 -46.57
N LEU A 22 -44.95 -41.47 -46.13
CA LEU A 22 -44.83 -42.91 -45.95
C LEU A 22 -45.16 -43.78 -47.17
N ASP A 23 -44.13 -44.37 -47.78
CA ASP A 23 -43.82 -45.79 -47.65
C ASP A 23 -43.05 -46.30 -48.88
N LEU A 24 -42.28 -47.37 -48.63
CA LEU A 24 -41.33 -48.08 -49.50
C LEU A 24 -39.89 -47.62 -49.25
N ILE A 25 -39.31 -47.97 -48.09
CA ILE A 25 -38.59 -49.24 -47.83
C ILE A 25 -37.39 -49.32 -48.79
N GLN A 26 -36.16 -49.03 -48.31
CA GLN A 26 -35.20 -50.06 -47.86
C GLN A 26 -34.95 -51.07 -49.00
N GLN A 27 -33.79 -51.30 -49.57
CA GLN A 27 -32.41 -51.36 -49.07
C GLN A 27 -31.56 -51.42 -50.33
N ASP A 28 -30.52 -50.60 -50.43
CA ASP A 28 -29.23 -50.95 -51.06
C ASP A 28 -28.18 -49.89 -50.66
N ASP A 29 -28.19 -49.54 -49.36
CA ASP A 29 -27.14 -48.83 -48.67
C ASP A 29 -26.27 -49.89 -48.01
N PHE A 30 -24.99 -50.06 -48.40
CA PHE A 30 -23.92 -50.42 -47.44
C PHE A 30 -22.48 -50.40 -47.99
N SER A 31 -22.22 -49.98 -49.24
CA SER A 31 -20.84 -49.90 -49.77
C SER A 31 -20.36 -48.52 -50.23
N ILE A 32 -21.22 -47.50 -50.29
CA ILE A 32 -20.85 -46.13 -50.69
C ILE A 32 -20.65 -45.18 -49.49
N ILE A 33 -21.20 -45.52 -48.32
CA ILE A 33 -21.24 -44.64 -47.13
C ILE A 33 -19.86 -44.43 -46.48
N ASN A 34 -18.95 -45.41 -46.54
CA ASN A 34 -17.62 -45.26 -45.92
C ASN A 34 -16.67 -44.29 -46.66
N SER A 35 -16.92 -43.97 -47.93
CA SER A 35 -16.13 -42.96 -48.67
C SER A 35 -16.71 -41.55 -48.54
N ALA A 36 -18.03 -41.43 -48.39
CA ALA A 36 -18.72 -40.16 -48.22
C ALA A 36 -18.51 -39.57 -46.82
N ASP A 37 -18.52 -40.39 -45.76
CA ASP A 37 -18.33 -39.92 -44.38
C ASP A 37 -16.91 -39.40 -44.11
N ASN A 38 -15.88 -40.03 -44.68
CA ASN A 38 -14.51 -39.50 -44.60
C ASN A 38 -14.36 -38.17 -45.36
N THR A 39 -15.05 -38.01 -46.49
CA THR A 39 -14.98 -36.77 -47.29
C THR A 39 -15.76 -35.63 -46.64
N ILE A 40 -16.87 -35.91 -45.97
CA ILE A 40 -17.65 -34.92 -45.20
C ILE A 40 -16.90 -34.52 -43.92
N CYS A 41 -16.26 -35.45 -43.22
CA CYS A 41 -15.46 -35.16 -42.02
C CYS A 41 -14.17 -34.39 -42.36
N ILE A 42 -13.51 -34.69 -43.49
CA ILE A 42 -12.39 -33.91 -44.01
C ILE A 42 -12.86 -32.53 -44.48
N ARG A 43 -14.02 -32.41 -45.15
CA ARG A 43 -14.56 -31.12 -45.59
C ARG A 43 -15.03 -30.25 -44.41
N GLN A 44 -15.64 -30.82 -43.37
CA GLN A 44 -15.99 -30.12 -42.14
C GLN A 44 -14.75 -29.70 -41.34
N SER A 45 -13.74 -30.57 -41.22
CA SER A 45 -12.48 -30.21 -40.55
C SER A 45 -11.68 -29.17 -41.32
N VAL A 46 -11.67 -29.20 -42.66
CA VAL A 46 -11.07 -28.16 -43.50
C VAL A 46 -11.85 -26.84 -43.39
N TYR A 47 -13.20 -26.86 -43.38
CA TYR A 47 -14.02 -25.68 -43.13
C TYR A 47 -13.82 -25.12 -41.71
N LEU A 48 -13.67 -25.98 -40.70
CA LEU A 48 -13.38 -25.57 -39.32
C LEU A 48 -11.98 -24.94 -39.24
N LEU A 49 -10.98 -25.52 -39.93
CA LEU A 49 -9.61 -24.99 -39.99
C LEU A 49 -9.53 -23.67 -40.79
N THR A 50 -10.26 -23.51 -41.89
CA THR A 50 -10.31 -22.25 -42.64
C THR A 50 -11.08 -21.18 -41.88
N PHE A 51 -12.20 -21.53 -41.25
CA PHE A 51 -12.95 -20.63 -40.37
C PHE A 51 -12.12 -20.22 -39.14
N LEU A 52 -11.37 -21.13 -38.52
CA LEU A 52 -10.43 -20.81 -37.45
C LEU A 52 -9.29 -19.92 -37.96
N LYS A 53 -8.69 -20.20 -39.12
CA LYS A 53 -7.66 -19.34 -39.72
C LYS A 53 -8.18 -17.93 -40.03
N GLU A 54 -9.36 -17.79 -40.61
CA GLU A 54 -9.96 -16.49 -40.92
C GLU A 54 -10.27 -15.70 -39.64
N ASN A 55 -10.87 -16.33 -38.63
CA ASN A 55 -11.10 -15.70 -37.34
C ASN A 55 -9.79 -15.30 -36.64
N ILE A 56 -8.76 -16.13 -36.73
CA ILE A 56 -7.41 -15.83 -36.23
C ILE A 56 -6.85 -14.59 -36.96
N ILE A 57 -6.94 -14.52 -38.29
CA ILE A 57 -6.46 -13.37 -39.07
C ILE A 57 -7.24 -12.09 -38.72
N ILE A 58 -8.57 -12.16 -38.61
CA ILE A 58 -9.42 -11.04 -38.22
C ILE A 58 -9.06 -10.56 -36.81
N PHE A 59 -8.86 -11.50 -35.88
CA PHE A 59 -8.43 -11.20 -34.52
C PHE A 59 -7.05 -10.52 -34.48
N TRP A 60 -6.07 -11.04 -35.24
CA TRP A 60 -4.75 -10.43 -35.32
C TRP A 60 -4.79 -9.01 -35.91
N ARG A 61 -5.59 -8.77 -36.96
CA ARG A 61 -5.78 -7.43 -37.52
C ARG A 61 -6.41 -6.48 -36.50
N TRP A 62 -7.49 -6.92 -35.84
CA TRP A 62 -8.14 -6.15 -34.78
C TRP A 62 -7.19 -5.83 -33.63
N LEU A 63 -6.33 -6.79 -33.24
CA LEU A 63 -5.34 -6.62 -32.18
C LEU A 63 -4.26 -5.61 -32.58
N ILE A 64 -3.74 -5.69 -33.81
CA ILE A 64 -2.77 -4.73 -34.35
C ILE A 64 -3.38 -3.33 -34.37
N ASP A 65 -4.61 -3.18 -34.84
CA ASP A 65 -5.32 -1.89 -34.88
C ASP A 65 -5.49 -1.31 -33.48
N CYS A 66 -5.84 -2.13 -32.50
CA CYS A 66 -5.95 -1.71 -31.11
C CYS A 66 -4.58 -1.28 -30.55
N ILE A 67 -3.51 -2.04 -30.80
CA ILE A 67 -2.16 -1.68 -30.36
C ILE A 67 -1.71 -0.35 -30.99
N GLN A 68 -1.96 -0.14 -32.28
CA GLN A 68 -1.62 1.12 -32.96
C GLN A 68 -2.39 2.31 -32.36
N LYS A 69 -3.68 2.12 -32.02
CA LYS A 69 -4.49 3.13 -31.30
C LYS A 69 -3.92 3.42 -29.91
N GLU A 70 -3.48 2.42 -29.16
CA GLU A 70 -2.85 2.65 -27.86
C GLU A 70 -1.53 3.43 -27.97
N ILE A 71 -0.73 3.14 -28.99
CA ILE A 71 0.50 3.88 -29.27
C ILE A 71 0.18 5.35 -29.58
N SER A 72 -0.86 5.64 -30.36
CA SER A 72 -1.27 7.01 -30.67
C SER A 72 -1.83 7.75 -29.44
N PHE A 73 -2.48 7.04 -28.50
CA PHE A 73 -2.86 7.59 -27.20
C PHE A 73 -1.67 7.85 -26.25
N GLY A 74 -0.48 7.38 -26.60
CA GLY A 74 0.75 7.61 -25.84
C GLY A 74 1.03 6.56 -24.77
N LEU A 75 0.51 5.33 -24.92
CA LEU A 75 0.82 4.20 -24.04
C LEU A 75 2.34 4.00 -23.79
N PRO A 76 3.26 4.15 -24.78
CA PRO A 76 4.70 3.99 -24.54
C PRO A 76 5.25 4.87 -23.42
N PHE A 77 4.71 6.08 -23.26
CA PHE A 77 5.13 6.96 -22.17
C PHE A 77 4.67 6.45 -20.80
N LEU A 78 3.46 5.89 -20.72
CA LEU A 78 2.94 5.31 -19.47
C LEU A 78 3.71 4.05 -19.07
N LEU A 79 4.18 3.27 -20.05
CA LEU A 79 5.00 2.08 -19.81
C LEU A 79 6.33 2.42 -19.14
N ILE A 80 6.91 3.62 -19.35
CA ILE A 80 8.15 4.04 -18.67
C ILE A 80 7.99 3.94 -17.15
N LEU A 81 6.86 4.42 -16.60
CA LEU A 81 6.58 4.31 -15.17
C LEU A 81 6.53 2.84 -14.73
N ILE A 82 5.87 1.98 -15.49
CA ILE A 82 5.70 0.56 -15.15
C ILE A 82 7.05 -0.14 -15.14
N PHE A 83 7.85 -0.02 -16.21
CA PHE A 83 9.17 -0.67 -16.28
C PHE A 83 10.15 -0.11 -15.24
N PHE A 84 10.16 1.21 -15.01
CA PHE A 84 10.96 1.82 -13.95
C PHE A 84 10.57 1.29 -12.56
N SER A 85 9.26 1.20 -12.29
CA SER A 85 8.71 0.65 -11.04
C SER A 85 9.06 -0.84 -10.86
N THR A 86 8.98 -1.63 -11.92
CA THR A 86 9.38 -3.05 -11.91
C THR A 86 10.86 -3.19 -11.56
N GLY A 87 11.73 -2.31 -12.08
CA GLY A 87 13.15 -2.26 -11.72
C GLY A 87 13.41 -2.01 -10.24
N VAL A 88 12.66 -1.08 -9.65
CA VAL A 88 12.72 -0.80 -8.21
C VAL A 88 12.28 -2.02 -7.39
N VAL A 89 11.13 -2.62 -7.73
CA VAL A 89 10.62 -3.82 -7.03
C VAL A 89 11.63 -4.97 -7.16
N PHE A 90 12.16 -5.19 -8.37
CA PHE A 90 13.17 -6.21 -8.62
C PHE A 90 14.40 -6.03 -7.73
N TYR A 91 14.94 -4.81 -7.63
CA TYR A 91 16.08 -4.51 -6.75
C TYR A 91 15.81 -4.88 -5.29
N PHE A 92 14.61 -4.62 -4.76
CA PHE A 92 14.27 -4.97 -3.38
C PHE A 92 13.96 -6.46 -3.17
N CYS A 93 13.60 -7.18 -4.24
CA CYS A 93 13.47 -8.63 -4.22
C CYS A 93 14.81 -9.36 -4.31
N LEU A 94 15.92 -8.68 -4.68
CA LEU A 94 17.24 -9.30 -4.69
C LEU A 94 17.71 -9.66 -3.28
N ASP A 95 18.23 -10.88 -3.13
CA ASP A 95 18.73 -11.40 -1.85
C ASP A 95 19.97 -10.67 -1.35
N ARG A 96 20.82 -10.24 -2.28
CA ARG A 96 22.09 -9.57 -2.01
C ARG A 96 22.06 -8.16 -2.55
N GLU A 97 22.72 -7.27 -1.82
CA GLU A 97 22.93 -5.90 -2.23
C GLU A 97 23.88 -5.86 -3.46
N PRO A 98 23.41 -5.42 -4.64
CA PRO A 98 24.26 -5.34 -5.83
C PRO A 98 25.36 -4.30 -5.66
N SER A 99 26.53 -4.56 -6.26
CA SER A 99 27.67 -3.65 -6.19
C SER A 99 27.52 -2.47 -7.16
N TRP A 100 28.16 -1.33 -6.84
CA TRP A 100 28.18 -0.18 -7.75
C TRP A 100 28.81 -0.52 -9.11
N LYS A 101 29.83 -1.40 -9.13
CA LYS A 101 30.50 -1.86 -10.35
C LYS A 101 29.53 -2.56 -11.32
N GLN A 102 28.63 -3.42 -10.80
CA GLN A 102 27.62 -4.10 -11.62
C GLN A 102 26.70 -3.10 -12.32
N PHE A 103 26.26 -2.04 -11.63
CA PHE A 103 25.43 -1.00 -12.25
C PHE A 103 26.16 -0.19 -13.31
N ILE A 104 27.42 0.20 -13.06
CA ILE A 104 28.22 0.94 -14.04
C ILE A 104 28.35 0.12 -15.34
N ILE A 105 28.72 -1.16 -15.24
CA ILE A 105 28.84 -2.06 -16.39
C ILE A 105 27.50 -2.19 -17.12
N LEU A 106 26.41 -2.43 -16.40
CA LEU A 106 25.09 -2.62 -16.98
C LEU A 106 24.57 -1.35 -17.68
N ILE A 107 24.84 -0.17 -17.13
CA ILE A 107 24.44 1.10 -17.74
C ILE A 107 25.26 1.37 -19.00
N SER A 108 26.59 1.20 -18.96
CA SER A 108 27.46 1.39 -20.12
C SER A 108 27.12 0.44 -21.26
N THR A 109 26.83 -0.84 -20.98
CA THR A 109 26.43 -1.81 -22.02
C THR A 109 25.10 -1.45 -22.66
N PHE A 110 24.08 -1.10 -21.87
CA PHE A 110 22.78 -0.70 -22.41
C PHE A 110 22.83 0.62 -23.19
N LEU A 111 23.63 1.60 -22.76
CA LEU A 111 23.85 2.82 -23.53
C LEU A 111 24.52 2.53 -24.90
N GLY A 112 25.50 1.62 -24.93
CA GLY A 112 26.12 1.15 -26.17
C GLY A 112 25.12 0.45 -27.10
N ILE A 113 24.30 -0.45 -26.56
CA ILE A 113 23.23 -1.14 -27.31
C ILE A 113 22.21 -0.13 -27.85
N LEU A 114 21.77 0.84 -27.05
CA LEU A 114 20.84 1.89 -27.48
C LEU A 114 21.43 2.75 -28.61
N TYR A 115 22.74 3.03 -28.55
CA TYR A 115 23.44 3.76 -29.60
C TYR A 115 23.48 2.99 -30.93
N ILE A 116 23.82 1.68 -30.88
CA ILE A 116 23.87 0.80 -32.06
C ILE A 116 22.47 0.62 -32.66
N LEU A 117 21.47 0.37 -31.82
CA LEU A 117 20.09 0.08 -32.25
C LEU A 117 19.28 1.33 -32.62
N ARG A 118 19.86 2.53 -32.59
CA ARG A 118 19.16 3.79 -32.93
C ARG A 118 18.52 3.77 -34.33
N ARG A 119 19.04 2.94 -35.25
CA ARG A 119 18.50 2.76 -36.61
C ARG A 119 17.28 1.83 -36.66
N TYR A 120 17.11 0.94 -35.68
CA TYR A 120 16.04 -0.05 -35.59
C TYR A 120 15.02 0.34 -34.52
N ARG A 121 14.05 1.20 -34.87
CA ARG A 121 13.11 1.83 -33.93
C ARG A 121 12.40 0.84 -32.98
N GLY A 122 12.00 -0.34 -33.48
CA GLY A 122 11.33 -1.36 -32.65
C GLY A 122 12.24 -1.92 -31.55
N MET A 123 13.45 -2.36 -31.91
CA MET A 123 14.42 -2.88 -30.94
C MET A 123 14.93 -1.78 -29.99
N TRP A 124 15.05 -0.55 -30.48
CA TRP A 124 15.42 0.61 -29.66
C TRP A 124 14.39 0.88 -28.55
N LEU A 125 13.09 0.77 -28.85
CA LEU A 125 12.03 0.93 -27.84
C LEU A 125 12.07 -0.18 -26.78
N ILE A 126 12.21 -1.44 -27.20
CA ILE A 126 12.29 -2.59 -26.28
C ILE A 126 13.50 -2.46 -25.36
N THR A 127 14.67 -2.14 -25.92
CA THR A 127 15.89 -1.92 -25.14
C THR A 127 15.79 -0.68 -24.25
N GLY A 128 15.08 0.37 -24.68
CA GLY A 128 14.77 1.53 -23.84
C GLY A 128 13.92 1.19 -22.62
N PHE A 129 12.92 0.32 -22.76
CA PHE A 129 12.12 -0.15 -21.63
C PHE A 129 12.94 -1.01 -20.66
N LEU A 130 13.79 -1.91 -21.17
CA LEU A 130 14.73 -2.66 -20.34
C LEU A 130 15.72 -1.74 -19.62
N PHE A 131 16.19 -0.68 -20.28
CA PHE A 131 17.03 0.34 -19.65
C PHE A 131 16.30 1.09 -18.53
N CYS A 132 14.99 1.34 -18.67
CA CYS A 132 14.18 1.91 -17.59
C CYS A 132 14.14 1.02 -16.34
N VAL A 133 14.12 -0.32 -16.50
CA VAL A 133 14.22 -1.27 -15.38
C VAL A 133 15.56 -1.08 -14.64
N ILE A 134 16.65 -0.91 -15.39
CA ILE A 134 17.99 -0.70 -14.82
C ILE A 134 18.07 0.64 -14.07
N LEU A 135 17.55 1.71 -14.67
CA LEU A 135 17.48 3.02 -14.02
C LEU A 135 16.64 2.98 -12.74
N GLY A 136 15.54 2.23 -12.72
CA GLY A 136 14.74 2.00 -11.52
C GLY A 136 15.53 1.30 -10.42
N ALA A 137 16.23 0.21 -10.77
CA ALA A 137 17.09 -0.51 -9.82
C ALA A 137 18.25 0.38 -9.30
N LEU A 138 18.82 1.24 -10.15
CA LEU A 138 19.83 2.22 -9.74
C LEU A 138 19.24 3.25 -8.76
N ALA A 139 18.04 3.77 -9.01
CA ALA A 139 17.39 4.70 -8.09
C ALA A 139 17.20 4.06 -6.70
N ALA A 140 16.78 2.79 -6.65
CA ALA A 140 16.65 2.04 -5.41
C ALA A 140 17.99 1.81 -4.69
N LYS A 141 19.08 1.61 -5.44
CA LYS A 141 20.45 1.54 -4.91
C LYS A 141 20.89 2.87 -4.30
N ILE A 142 20.69 3.97 -5.02
CA ILE A 142 21.00 5.33 -4.54
C ILE A 142 20.25 5.62 -3.25
N GLU A 143 18.97 5.26 -3.18
CA GLU A 143 18.16 5.46 -1.98
C GLU A 143 18.67 4.63 -0.79
N THR A 144 19.01 3.37 -1.01
CA THR A 144 19.53 2.48 0.04
C THR A 144 20.86 2.97 0.62
N TRP A 145 21.68 3.62 -0.22
CA TRP A 145 22.92 4.29 0.20
C TRP A 145 22.64 5.61 0.94
N ARG A 146 21.79 6.48 0.36
CA ARG A 146 21.42 7.79 0.93
C ARG A 146 20.72 7.68 2.28
N MET A 147 19.92 6.64 2.48
CA MET A 147 19.17 6.38 3.72
C MET A 147 19.88 5.36 4.62
N SER A 148 21.18 5.14 4.43
CA SER A 148 21.94 4.25 5.31
C SER A 148 21.90 4.74 6.76
N THR A 149 21.69 3.79 7.66
CA THR A 149 21.74 4.01 9.10
C THR A 149 22.24 2.75 9.78
N THR A 150 22.97 2.93 10.88
CA THR A 150 23.42 1.84 11.74
C THR A 150 22.24 1.29 12.53
N MET A 151 21.97 -0.01 12.37
CA MET A 151 20.91 -0.72 13.08
C MET A 151 21.46 -1.45 14.29
N LEU A 152 20.75 -1.38 15.42
CA LEU A 152 21.15 -2.07 16.64
C LEU A 152 20.98 -3.58 16.51
N GLY A 153 22.04 -4.34 16.83
CA GLY A 153 22.06 -5.80 16.71
C GLY A 153 21.27 -6.53 17.81
N SER A 154 21.49 -6.16 19.07
CA SER A 154 20.88 -6.82 20.24
C SER A 154 20.37 -5.80 21.26
N ASP A 155 19.46 -6.25 22.13
CA ASP A 155 18.90 -5.43 23.19
C ASP A 155 19.99 -5.04 24.21
N VAL A 156 20.14 -3.75 24.50
CA VAL A 156 21.18 -3.24 25.40
C VAL A 156 20.64 -2.12 26.29
N SER A 157 21.08 -2.09 27.54
CA SER A 157 20.83 -0.96 28.44
C SER A 157 22.06 -0.08 28.47
N THR A 158 21.93 1.19 28.09
CA THR A 158 23.02 2.17 28.03
C THR A 158 22.55 3.52 28.54
N THR A 159 23.46 4.38 28.96
CA THR A 159 23.16 5.82 29.10
C THR A 159 23.37 6.50 27.75
N LEU A 160 22.44 7.35 27.37
CA LEU A 160 22.40 8.00 26.06
C LEU A 160 22.37 9.51 26.25
N THR A 161 23.25 10.19 25.51
CA THR A 161 23.17 11.63 25.25
C THR A 161 22.70 11.81 23.82
N GLY A 162 21.69 12.64 23.61
CA GLY A 162 21.16 12.86 22.28
C GLY A 162 20.37 14.13 22.15
N ARG A 163 20.15 14.56 20.92
CA ARG A 163 19.37 15.75 20.57
C ARG A 163 17.96 15.34 20.19
N ILE A 164 16.95 16.01 20.75
CA ILE A 164 15.56 15.77 20.38
C ILE A 164 15.29 16.31 18.99
N VAL A 165 14.77 15.45 18.13
CA VAL A 165 14.26 15.81 16.80
C VAL A 165 12.77 16.12 16.86
N SER A 166 11.98 15.31 17.57
CA SER A 166 10.53 15.52 17.69
C SER A 166 9.96 14.87 18.95
N ILE A 167 8.85 15.41 19.46
CA ILE A 167 8.17 14.97 20.70
C ILE A 167 6.69 14.67 20.42
N GLU A 168 6.29 13.39 20.47
CA GLU A 168 4.91 12.95 20.25
C GLU A 168 4.26 12.47 21.57
N PRO A 169 3.12 13.01 22.02
CA PRO A 169 2.42 12.48 23.18
C PRO A 169 1.78 11.10 22.90
N ILE A 170 1.70 10.24 23.91
CA ILE A 170 1.12 8.89 23.80
C ILE A 170 -0.24 8.85 24.53
N GLU A 171 -1.19 8.11 23.98
CA GLU A 171 -2.55 7.90 24.54
C GLU A 171 -2.55 7.48 26.02
N LYS A 172 -1.65 6.57 26.42
CA LYS A 172 -1.59 6.00 27.78
C LYS A 172 -0.74 6.82 28.76
N GLY A 173 -0.49 8.09 28.45
CA GLY A 173 0.49 8.91 29.15
C GLY A 173 1.92 8.63 28.68
N GLY A 174 2.77 9.66 28.81
CA GLY A 174 4.13 9.65 28.32
C GLY A 174 4.30 10.22 26.91
N PHE A 175 5.56 10.23 26.47
CA PHE A 175 6.03 10.90 25.27
C PHE A 175 6.94 9.97 24.49
N ARG A 176 6.78 9.97 23.18
CA ARG A 176 7.66 9.31 22.22
C ARG A 176 8.58 10.37 21.63
N LEU A 177 9.87 10.14 21.76
CA LEU A 177 10.93 11.05 21.35
C LEU A 177 11.68 10.40 20.19
N ASN A 178 11.87 11.12 19.08
CA ASN A 178 12.89 10.77 18.10
C ASN A 178 14.14 11.55 18.48
N ILE A 179 15.25 10.85 18.73
CA ILE A 179 16.48 11.43 19.28
C ILE A 179 17.66 11.04 18.38
N ASP A 180 18.43 12.05 17.95
CA ASP A 180 19.72 11.85 17.31
C ASP A 180 20.77 11.53 18.39
N VAL A 181 21.47 10.41 18.23
CA VAL A 181 22.41 9.91 19.24
C VAL A 181 23.75 10.61 19.07
N LEU A 182 24.23 11.26 20.13
CA LEU A 182 25.52 11.95 20.14
C LEU A 182 26.60 11.08 20.76
N SER A 183 26.29 10.48 21.91
CA SER A 183 27.20 9.58 22.60
C SER A 183 26.44 8.59 23.47
N THR A 184 27.01 7.39 23.62
CA THR A 184 26.54 6.34 24.50
C THR A 184 27.61 6.03 25.54
N GLN A 185 27.21 5.88 26.80
CA GLN A 185 28.10 5.58 27.91
C GLN A 185 27.55 4.40 28.70
N LYS A 186 28.45 3.58 29.25
CA LYS A 186 28.13 2.47 30.17
C LYS A 186 27.03 1.53 29.62
N PRO A 187 27.27 0.75 28.56
CA PRO A 187 28.50 0.61 27.75
C PRO A 187 28.56 1.59 26.56
N VAL A 188 29.76 1.85 26.04
CA VAL A 188 29.92 2.57 24.75
C VAL A 188 29.61 1.60 23.62
N LEU A 189 28.64 1.93 22.76
CA LEU A 189 28.29 1.11 21.62
C LEU A 189 29.22 1.40 20.44
N TYR A 190 30.00 0.40 20.01
CA TYR A 190 30.84 0.51 18.81
C TYR A 190 30.04 0.81 17.53
N HIS A 191 28.82 0.27 17.45
CA HIS A 191 27.88 0.53 16.37
C HIS A 191 26.61 1.19 16.93
N ALA A 192 26.77 2.40 17.47
CA ALA A 192 25.64 3.19 17.94
C ALA A 192 24.72 3.56 16.75
N PRO A 193 23.39 3.42 16.88
CA PRO A 193 22.44 3.91 15.89
C PRO A 193 22.47 5.43 15.81
N ASP A 194 22.43 6.01 14.60
CA ASP A 194 22.46 7.47 14.42
C ASP A 194 21.26 8.16 15.07
N ARG A 195 20.10 7.51 15.00
CA ARG A 195 18.85 8.00 15.58
C ARG A 195 18.04 6.86 16.16
N VAL A 196 17.46 7.13 17.31
CA VAL A 196 16.64 6.18 18.07
C VAL A 196 15.28 6.79 18.37
N ARG A 197 14.29 5.92 18.53
CA ARG A 197 12.98 6.33 19.04
C ARG A 197 12.74 5.76 20.42
N LEU A 198 12.60 6.66 21.38
CA LEU A 198 12.50 6.35 22.81
C LEU A 198 11.13 6.74 23.36
N ILE A 199 10.67 6.01 24.36
CA ILE A 199 9.46 6.36 25.11
C ILE A 199 9.89 6.80 26.52
N ALA A 200 9.44 7.98 26.92
CA ALA A 200 9.62 8.55 28.26
C ALA A 200 8.25 8.69 28.94
N LYS A 201 8.13 8.30 30.21
CA LYS A 201 6.89 8.50 30.97
C LYS A 201 6.67 9.96 31.36
N HIS A 202 7.75 10.64 31.72
CA HIS A 202 7.75 12.04 32.15
C HIS A 202 8.86 12.78 31.41
N LEU A 203 8.60 14.03 31.05
CA LEU A 203 9.59 14.95 30.50
C LEU A 203 9.92 16.06 31.50
N PRO A 204 11.15 16.59 31.51
CA PRO A 204 11.44 17.85 32.17
C PRO A 204 10.62 19.00 31.56
N TYR A 205 10.32 20.00 32.37
CA TYR A 205 9.55 21.17 31.94
C TYR A 205 10.34 22.01 30.91
N GLY A 206 9.66 22.60 29.93
CA GLY A 206 10.29 23.47 28.93
C GLY A 206 11.22 22.76 27.94
N LEU A 207 11.00 21.45 27.71
CA LEU A 207 11.75 20.68 26.72
C LEU A 207 11.17 20.89 25.32
N ALA A 208 12.01 21.33 24.39
CA ALA A 208 11.63 21.60 23.01
C ALA A 208 12.46 20.76 22.01
N SER A 209 12.06 20.78 20.74
CA SER A 209 12.83 20.14 19.67
C SER A 209 14.12 20.93 19.45
N GLY A 210 15.24 20.22 19.35
CA GLY A 210 16.59 20.78 19.34
C GLY A 210 17.30 20.70 20.68
N ASP A 211 16.59 20.53 21.81
CA ASP A 211 17.21 20.39 23.13
C ASP A 211 17.97 19.07 23.26
N GLY A 212 19.00 19.08 24.11
CA GLY A 212 19.73 17.88 24.49
C GLY A 212 19.07 17.14 25.64
N VAL A 213 19.14 15.82 25.60
CA VAL A 213 18.66 14.93 26.66
C VAL A 213 19.73 13.92 27.05
N TYR A 214 19.85 13.72 28.35
CA TYR A 214 20.66 12.68 28.97
C TYR A 214 19.80 11.74 29.81
N GLY A 215 20.02 10.43 29.70
CA GLY A 215 19.38 9.47 30.59
C GLY A 215 19.69 8.00 30.29
N LYS A 216 19.37 7.13 31.24
CA LYS A 216 19.50 5.68 31.10
C LYS A 216 18.35 5.10 30.28
N VAL A 217 18.69 4.37 29.22
CA VAL A 217 17.73 3.83 28.25
C VAL A 217 17.95 2.34 28.05
N ARG A 218 16.86 1.60 27.83
CA ARG A 218 16.92 0.23 27.32
C ARG A 218 16.55 0.26 25.84
N LEU A 219 17.56 0.09 25.00
CA LEU A 219 17.41 -0.03 23.56
C LEU A 219 17.08 -1.48 23.20
N ARG A 220 16.24 -1.64 22.19
CA ARG A 220 15.79 -2.91 21.64
C ARG A 220 16.08 -2.95 20.14
N ALA A 221 16.60 -4.09 19.69
CA ALA A 221 16.85 -4.32 18.28
C ALA A 221 15.52 -4.37 17.51
N LEU A 222 15.55 -3.87 16.27
CA LEU A 222 14.37 -3.87 15.41
C LEU A 222 14.14 -5.27 14.84
N SER A 223 12.95 -5.80 15.10
CA SER A 223 12.60 -7.14 14.66
C SER A 223 12.19 -7.16 13.19
N GLY A 224 12.42 -8.28 12.49
CA GLY A 224 11.89 -8.49 11.14
C GLY A 224 10.35 -8.64 11.12
N PRO A 225 9.78 -8.97 9.95
CA PRO A 225 8.35 -9.23 9.82
C PRO A 225 7.93 -10.43 10.70
N VAL A 226 6.70 -10.38 11.21
CA VAL A 226 6.14 -11.39 12.13
C VAL A 226 5.62 -12.63 11.39
N ARG A 227 5.23 -12.46 10.12
CA ARG A 227 4.98 -13.54 9.17
C ARG A 227 5.62 -13.21 7.81
N PRO A 228 5.90 -14.22 6.96
CA PRO A 228 6.29 -13.97 5.58
C PRO A 228 5.29 -13.07 4.85
N GLY A 229 5.81 -12.08 4.13
CA GLY A 229 5.02 -11.07 3.40
C GLY A 229 4.31 -10.01 4.25
N SER A 230 4.49 -10.00 5.59
CA SER A 230 3.93 -8.93 6.44
C SER A 230 4.85 -7.72 6.57
N TYR A 231 4.37 -6.69 7.27
CA TYR A 231 5.11 -5.46 7.53
C TYR A 231 6.47 -5.73 8.20
N ASP A 232 7.56 -5.39 7.51
CA ASP A 232 8.92 -5.50 8.03
C ASP A 232 9.31 -4.21 8.77
N PHE A 233 9.43 -4.28 10.09
CA PHE A 233 9.81 -3.12 10.90
C PHE A 233 11.24 -2.66 10.65
N SER A 234 12.18 -3.58 10.43
CA SER A 234 13.58 -3.22 10.19
C SER A 234 13.73 -2.49 8.85
N PHE A 235 13.10 -3.00 7.78
CA PHE A 235 13.07 -2.33 6.48
C PHE A 235 12.52 -0.91 6.56
N HIS A 236 11.33 -0.72 7.13
CA HIS A 236 10.70 0.61 7.16
C HIS A 236 11.40 1.60 8.08
N ASN A 237 12.06 1.14 9.14
CA ASN A 237 12.82 2.03 10.03
C ASN A 237 14.21 2.37 9.45
N TYR A 238 14.81 1.48 8.65
CA TYR A 238 16.03 1.79 7.91
C TYR A 238 15.85 3.02 7.02
N PHE A 239 14.80 3.04 6.21
CA PHE A 239 14.49 4.18 5.34
C PHE A 239 13.97 5.42 6.09
N LYS A 240 13.73 5.32 7.40
CA LYS A 240 13.45 6.46 8.30
C LYS A 240 14.69 6.92 9.08
N ARG A 241 15.84 6.28 8.86
CA ARG A 241 17.07 6.46 9.64
C ARG A 241 16.85 6.22 11.14
N ILE A 242 16.03 5.25 11.51
CA ILE A 242 15.79 4.87 12.91
C ILE A 242 16.45 3.51 13.15
N GLY A 243 17.52 3.50 13.93
CA GLY A 243 18.35 2.32 14.17
C GLY A 243 17.92 1.45 15.36
N ALA A 244 17.12 2.00 16.29
CA ALA A 244 16.61 1.26 17.45
C ALA A 244 15.33 1.87 18.05
N TYR A 245 14.59 1.04 18.79
CA TYR A 245 13.54 1.50 19.71
C TYR A 245 13.96 1.34 21.15
N GLY A 246 13.40 2.12 22.07
CA GLY A 246 13.71 1.94 23.47
C GLY A 246 12.77 2.66 24.42
N ILE A 247 13.06 2.47 25.71
CA ILE A 247 12.37 3.14 26.81
C ILE A 247 13.41 3.81 27.70
N PHE A 248 13.09 5.01 28.18
CA PHE A 248 13.81 5.61 29.29
C PHE A 248 13.49 4.82 30.57
N LEU A 249 14.54 4.40 31.27
CA LEU A 249 14.42 3.72 32.55
C LEU A 249 14.22 4.72 33.70
N GLU A 250 14.74 5.93 33.53
CA GLU A 250 14.73 7.02 34.50
C GLU A 250 14.19 8.32 33.87
N LYS A 251 13.95 9.35 34.68
CA LYS A 251 13.51 10.65 34.17
C LYS A 251 14.66 11.30 33.38
N PRO A 252 14.46 11.67 32.10
CA PRO A 252 15.50 12.32 31.31
C PRO A 252 15.86 13.69 31.88
N ILE A 253 17.14 14.04 31.81
CA ILE A 253 17.69 15.33 32.22
C ILE A 253 17.92 16.18 30.96
N LYS A 254 17.47 17.44 30.98
CA LYS A 254 17.73 18.40 29.91
C LYS A 254 19.19 18.85 30.01
N ILE A 255 19.92 18.75 28.90
CA ILE A 255 21.31 19.21 28.77
C ILE A 255 21.42 20.18 27.60
N SER A 256 22.34 21.14 27.69
CA SER A 256 22.66 21.99 26.55
C SER A 256 23.53 21.20 25.58
N VAL A 257 23.20 21.26 24.30
CA VAL A 257 23.91 20.58 23.21
C VAL A 257 24.14 21.62 22.12
N ALA A 258 25.25 21.50 21.39
CA ALA A 258 25.54 22.33 20.24
C ALA A 258 24.33 22.39 19.28
N GLN A 259 24.11 23.53 18.62
CA GLN A 259 23.10 23.63 17.58
C GLN A 259 23.51 22.78 16.35
N PRO A 260 22.56 22.35 15.51
CA PRO A 260 22.92 21.67 14.27
C PRO A 260 23.77 22.57 13.36
N ASP A 261 24.72 21.94 12.68
CA ASP A 261 25.71 22.63 11.84
C ASP A 261 25.10 23.16 10.54
N THR A 262 24.02 22.53 10.04
CA THR A 262 23.40 22.91 8.76
C THR A 262 22.22 23.88 8.93
N LEU A 263 22.08 24.83 8.00
CA LEU A 263 20.95 25.77 7.95
C LEU A 263 19.60 25.06 7.75
N LEU A 264 19.61 23.96 6.99
CA LEU A 264 18.40 23.14 6.76
C LEU A 264 17.90 22.51 8.06
N ASP A 265 18.79 21.94 8.87
CA ASP A 265 18.41 21.33 10.15
C ASP A 265 17.86 22.37 11.13
N ARG A 266 18.42 23.59 11.15
CA ARG A 266 17.87 24.71 11.94
C ARG A 266 16.47 25.11 11.48
N ALA A 267 16.24 25.15 10.16
CA ALA A 267 14.92 25.45 9.62
C ALA A 267 13.89 24.37 9.98
N LEU A 268 14.27 23.09 9.86
CA LEU A 268 13.45 21.95 10.25
C LEU A 268 13.13 21.95 11.76
N GLN A 269 14.09 22.30 12.61
CA GLN A 269 13.86 22.47 14.05
C GLN A 269 12.85 23.58 14.36
N LYS A 270 12.95 24.73 13.67
CA LYS A 270 11.97 25.83 13.83
C LYS A 270 10.57 25.39 13.40
N ILE A 271 10.45 24.68 12.28
CA ILE A 271 9.17 24.12 11.83
C ILE A 271 8.63 23.15 12.88
N GLU A 272 9.48 22.30 13.45
CA GLU A 272 9.04 21.35 14.48
C GLU A 272 8.52 22.05 15.74
N ASN A 273 9.22 23.09 16.19
CA ASN A 273 8.77 23.89 17.32
C ASN A 273 7.43 24.59 17.02
N LEU A 274 7.26 25.13 15.80
CA LEU A 274 5.98 25.67 15.35
C LEU A 274 4.86 24.62 15.39
N ARG A 275 5.13 23.40 14.93
CA ARG A 275 4.16 22.28 14.97
C ARG A 275 3.77 21.94 16.40
N MET A 276 4.72 21.93 17.33
CA MET A 276 4.42 21.68 18.75
C MET A 276 3.55 22.79 19.35
N VAL A 277 3.86 24.06 19.08
CA VAL A 277 3.05 25.20 19.56
C VAL A 277 1.64 25.14 18.99
N MET A 278 1.49 24.94 17.68
CA MET A 278 0.17 24.78 17.05
C MET A 278 -0.60 23.59 17.64
N THR A 279 0.08 22.47 17.88
CA THR A 279 -0.55 21.29 18.50
C THR A 279 -1.06 21.58 19.91
N GLN A 280 -0.29 22.31 20.72
CA GLN A 280 -0.69 22.70 22.07
C GLN A 280 -1.89 23.66 22.03
N GLN A 281 -1.87 24.66 21.14
CA GLN A 281 -2.99 25.59 20.95
C GLN A 281 -4.26 24.87 20.49
N ILE A 282 -4.17 23.98 19.49
CA ILE A 282 -5.34 23.21 19.00
C ILE A 282 -5.95 22.37 20.14
N ASN A 283 -5.12 21.67 20.91
CA ASN A 283 -5.59 20.84 22.02
C ASN A 283 -6.15 21.67 23.20
N ALA A 284 -5.72 22.92 23.35
CA ALA A 284 -6.28 23.85 24.33
C ALA A 284 -7.66 24.38 23.89
N THR A 285 -7.85 24.62 22.59
CA THR A 285 -9.11 25.13 22.03
C THR A 285 -10.16 24.03 21.87
N ILE A 286 -9.76 22.85 21.38
CA ILE A 286 -10.66 21.71 21.15
C ILE A 286 -10.29 20.62 22.16
N SER A 287 -11.13 20.42 23.17
CA SER A 287 -10.96 19.36 24.15
C SER A 287 -11.25 17.97 23.55
N GLY A 288 -10.65 16.91 24.11
CA GLY A 288 -11.04 15.53 23.82
C GLY A 288 -10.29 14.86 22.67
N GLU A 289 -10.97 13.99 21.92
CA GLU A 289 -10.38 13.28 20.78
C GLU A 289 -10.37 14.12 19.51
N GLU A 290 -11.35 15.02 19.40
CA GLU A 290 -11.54 15.94 18.30
C GLU A 290 -10.32 16.83 18.12
N GLY A 291 -9.79 17.40 19.22
CA GLY A 291 -8.58 18.22 19.20
C GLY A 291 -7.34 17.44 18.76
N LYS A 292 -7.22 16.18 19.18
CA LYS A 292 -6.10 15.31 18.80
C LYS A 292 -6.16 14.94 17.32
N ILE A 293 -7.35 14.71 16.78
CA ILE A 293 -7.56 14.50 15.33
C ILE A 293 -7.32 15.81 14.57
N ALA A 294 -7.77 16.96 15.08
CA ALA A 294 -7.50 18.26 14.46
C ALA A 294 -5.99 18.56 14.40
N ALA A 295 -5.26 18.32 15.49
CA ALA A 295 -3.82 18.43 15.53
C ALA A 295 -3.15 17.48 14.52
N ALA A 296 -3.64 16.24 14.39
CA ALA A 296 -3.16 15.29 13.39
C ALA A 296 -3.36 15.77 11.95
N LEU A 297 -4.46 16.45 11.66
CA LEU A 297 -4.80 16.97 10.34
C LEU A 297 -4.01 18.24 9.98
N ILE A 298 -3.79 19.14 10.93
CA ILE A 298 -3.11 20.43 10.68
C ILE A 298 -1.58 20.25 10.73
N THR A 299 -1.08 19.59 11.77
CA THR A 299 0.36 19.51 12.07
C THR A 299 0.97 18.14 11.82
N GLY A 300 0.17 17.12 11.47
CA GLY A 300 0.64 15.74 11.30
C GLY A 300 0.82 14.97 12.62
N TYR A 301 0.59 15.59 13.78
CA TYR A 301 0.76 14.97 15.10
C TYR A 301 -0.41 14.04 15.47
N ARG A 302 -0.19 12.71 15.40
CA ARG A 302 -1.22 11.69 15.75
C ARG A 302 -1.22 11.27 17.21
N GLY A 303 -0.46 11.94 18.05
CA GLY A 303 -0.31 11.59 19.45
C GLY A 303 -1.63 11.65 20.21
N GLY A 304 -1.89 10.67 21.07
CA GLY A 304 -3.03 10.69 22.00
C GLY A 304 -4.39 10.19 21.48
N ILE A 305 -4.59 9.93 20.18
CA ILE A 305 -5.85 9.40 19.63
C ILE A 305 -6.10 7.99 20.19
N SER A 306 -7.31 7.71 20.69
CA SER A 306 -7.57 6.43 21.35
C SER A 306 -7.45 5.23 20.40
N LYS A 307 -7.15 4.05 20.97
CA LYS A 307 -7.14 2.80 20.22
C LYS A 307 -8.51 2.43 19.66
N ASP A 308 -9.56 2.74 20.38
CA ASP A 308 -10.93 2.41 19.99
C ASP A 308 -11.39 3.28 18.84
N THR A 309 -11.12 4.60 18.87
CA THR A 309 -11.40 5.48 17.73
C THR A 309 -10.55 5.14 16.52
N ASN A 310 -9.26 4.81 16.71
CA ASN A 310 -8.42 4.28 15.64
C ASN A 310 -8.95 2.95 15.07
N LYS A 311 -9.59 2.11 15.88
CA LYS A 311 -10.20 0.85 15.44
C LYS A 311 -11.50 1.13 14.68
N ALA A 312 -12.38 1.99 15.20
CA ALA A 312 -13.63 2.39 14.57
C ALA A 312 -13.38 3.01 13.19
N LEU A 313 -12.46 3.98 13.10
CA LEU A 313 -12.07 4.59 11.82
C LEU A 313 -11.48 3.56 10.84
N ARG A 314 -10.73 2.56 11.31
CA ARG A 314 -10.22 1.47 10.46
C ARG A 314 -11.32 0.56 9.95
N VAL A 315 -12.26 0.17 10.81
CA VAL A 315 -13.39 -0.71 10.43
C VAL A 315 -14.34 0.01 9.47
N ALA A 316 -14.65 1.28 9.74
CA ALA A 316 -15.44 2.14 8.86
C ALA A 316 -14.71 2.53 7.55
N GLY A 317 -13.45 2.16 7.35
CA GLY A 317 -12.68 2.56 6.16
C GLY A 317 -12.24 4.04 6.12
N LEU A 318 -12.47 4.78 7.21
CA LEU A 318 -12.16 6.20 7.39
C LEU A 318 -10.76 6.46 7.96
N ALA A 319 -9.95 5.43 8.21
CA ALA A 319 -8.59 5.58 8.76
C ALA A 319 -7.65 6.43 7.90
N HIS A 320 -7.95 6.58 6.61
CA HIS A 320 -7.21 7.45 5.72
C HIS A 320 -7.40 8.94 6.04
N ILE A 321 -8.47 9.33 6.75
CA ILE A 321 -8.70 10.72 7.20
C ILE A 321 -7.65 11.11 8.25
N LEU A 322 -7.24 10.21 9.13
CA LEU A 322 -6.19 10.48 10.13
C LEU A 322 -4.81 10.74 9.52
N SER A 323 -4.65 10.47 8.23
CA SER A 323 -3.46 10.79 7.48
C SER A 323 -3.73 11.96 6.56
N ILE A 324 -2.78 12.89 6.50
CA ILE A 324 -2.75 13.88 5.45
C ILE A 324 -2.71 13.12 4.12
N SER A 325 -3.82 13.22 3.38
CA SER A 325 -4.09 12.42 2.18
C SER A 325 -4.03 13.29 0.93
N GLY A 326 -4.07 12.64 -0.24
CA GLY A 326 -4.13 13.34 -1.53
C GLY A 326 -5.28 14.32 -1.61
N LEU A 327 -6.41 13.96 -1.00
CA LEU A 327 -7.61 14.78 -0.94
C LEU A 327 -7.40 16.06 -0.12
N HIS A 328 -6.61 16.01 0.95
CA HIS A 328 -6.31 17.18 1.78
C HIS A 328 -5.45 18.19 0.99
N MET A 329 -4.40 17.70 0.34
CA MET A 329 -3.52 18.52 -0.51
C MET A 329 -4.27 19.08 -1.74
N ALA A 330 -5.12 18.26 -2.36
CA ALA A 330 -5.94 18.68 -3.49
C ALA A 330 -6.94 19.77 -3.07
N LEU A 331 -7.63 19.59 -1.94
CA LEU A 331 -8.56 20.59 -1.43
C LEU A 331 -7.86 21.89 -1.02
N LEU A 332 -6.72 21.80 -0.33
CA LEU A 332 -5.88 22.96 0.00
C LEU A 332 -5.51 23.74 -1.27
N SER A 333 -4.92 23.06 -2.26
CA SER A 333 -4.53 23.72 -3.52
C SER A 333 -5.73 24.29 -4.28
N GLY A 334 -6.86 23.58 -4.32
CA GLY A 334 -8.10 24.03 -4.95
C GLY A 334 -8.69 25.26 -4.28
N MET A 335 -8.72 25.28 -2.95
CA MET A 335 -9.20 26.42 -2.16
C MET A 335 -8.30 27.64 -2.40
N VAL A 336 -6.98 27.47 -2.34
CA VAL A 336 -6.03 28.57 -2.66
C VAL A 336 -6.24 29.07 -4.08
N LEU A 337 -6.39 28.18 -5.06
CA LEU A 337 -6.64 28.56 -6.45
C LEU A 337 -7.91 29.41 -6.57
N ILE A 338 -9.01 29.01 -5.92
CA ILE A 338 -10.29 29.73 -5.96
C ILE A 338 -10.15 31.08 -5.25
N VAL A 339 -9.63 31.11 -4.03
CA VAL A 339 -9.50 32.33 -3.22
C VAL A 339 -8.63 33.36 -3.94
N ILE A 340 -7.43 32.98 -4.39
CA ILE A 340 -6.50 33.90 -5.06
C ILE A 340 -7.08 34.35 -6.40
N ARG A 341 -7.71 33.45 -7.17
CA ARG A 341 -8.34 33.83 -8.44
C ARG A 341 -9.51 34.78 -8.25
N SER A 342 -10.37 34.55 -7.26
CA SER A 342 -11.50 35.44 -6.95
C SER A 342 -11.02 36.79 -6.44
N PHE A 343 -9.97 36.80 -5.59
CA PHE A 343 -9.36 38.04 -5.13
C PHE A 343 -8.75 38.85 -6.28
N LEU A 344 -8.00 38.22 -7.17
CA LEU A 344 -7.44 38.90 -8.36
C LEU A 344 -8.50 39.36 -9.35
N ALA A 345 -9.67 38.72 -9.38
CA ALA A 345 -10.80 39.15 -10.21
C ALA A 345 -11.39 40.49 -9.76
N LEU A 346 -11.17 40.90 -8.50
CA LEU A 346 -11.55 42.22 -8.00
C LEU A 346 -10.66 43.35 -8.56
N PHE A 347 -9.50 43.00 -9.14
CA PHE A 347 -8.53 43.94 -9.71
C PHE A 347 -8.42 43.79 -11.24
N PRO A 348 -9.35 44.36 -12.02
CA PRO A 348 -9.48 44.11 -13.46
C PRO A 348 -8.27 44.53 -14.29
N ILE A 349 -7.50 45.54 -13.85
CA ILE A 349 -6.26 45.98 -14.50
C ILE A 349 -5.21 44.85 -14.46
N PHE A 350 -4.97 44.25 -13.30
CA PHE A 350 -4.00 43.16 -13.16
C PHE A 350 -4.43 41.90 -13.92
N SER A 351 -5.72 41.55 -13.86
CA SER A 351 -6.27 40.38 -14.55
C SER A 351 -6.25 40.50 -16.08
N SER A 352 -6.11 41.71 -16.63
CA SER A 352 -6.02 41.95 -18.08
C SER A 352 -4.61 41.71 -18.63
N TYR A 353 -3.56 42.01 -17.83
CA TYR A 353 -2.16 41.83 -18.25
C TYR A 353 -1.57 40.47 -17.85
N TYR A 354 -2.01 39.89 -16.74
CA TYR A 354 -1.46 38.64 -16.21
C TYR A 354 -2.52 37.55 -16.09
N SER A 355 -2.12 36.31 -16.38
CA SER A 355 -2.99 35.16 -16.17
C SER A 355 -3.16 34.90 -14.67
N ALA A 356 -4.29 35.33 -14.09
CA ALA A 356 -4.66 35.09 -12.70
C ALA A 356 -4.55 33.59 -12.32
N LYS A 357 -4.82 32.69 -13.29
CA LYS A 357 -4.67 31.24 -13.12
C LYS A 357 -3.23 30.82 -12.82
N LYS A 358 -2.24 31.42 -13.50
CA LYS A 358 -0.83 31.08 -13.31
C LYS A 358 -0.31 31.58 -11.97
N PHE A 359 -0.66 32.81 -11.61
CA PHE A 359 -0.29 33.36 -10.30
C PHE A 359 -0.90 32.54 -9.15
N ALA A 360 -2.20 32.23 -9.24
CA ALA A 360 -2.86 31.38 -8.25
C ALA A 360 -2.21 29.99 -8.15
N ALA A 361 -1.74 29.41 -9.25
CA ALA A 361 -1.04 28.12 -9.23
C ALA A 361 0.35 28.20 -8.56
N VAL A 362 1.09 29.29 -8.75
CA VAL A 362 2.36 29.52 -8.04
C VAL A 362 2.12 29.65 -6.54
N VAL A 363 1.14 30.47 -6.13
CA VAL A 363 0.77 30.64 -4.71
C VAL A 363 0.30 29.31 -4.10
N ALA A 364 -0.51 28.54 -4.83
CA ALA A 364 -0.95 27.21 -4.39
C ALA A 364 0.23 26.25 -4.21
N LEU A 365 1.25 26.29 -5.08
CA LEU A 365 2.45 25.46 -4.96
C LEU A 365 3.24 25.84 -3.70
N ILE A 366 3.43 27.13 -3.44
CA ILE A 366 4.13 27.62 -2.24
C ILE A 366 3.38 27.21 -0.96
N ILE A 367 2.07 27.43 -0.90
CA ILE A 367 1.26 27.10 0.28
C ILE A 367 1.21 25.58 0.52
N THR A 368 1.06 24.77 -0.53
CA THR A 368 1.08 23.30 -0.38
C THR A 368 2.45 22.77 0.02
N PHE A 369 3.54 23.40 -0.44
CA PHE A 369 4.89 23.07 0.00
C PHE A 369 5.10 23.43 1.48
N PHE A 370 4.63 24.61 1.91
CA PHE A 370 4.66 24.99 3.31
C PHE A 370 3.85 24.03 4.18
N TYR A 371 2.65 23.64 3.74
CA TYR A 371 1.84 22.63 4.43
C TYR A 371 2.51 21.25 4.48
N LEU A 372 3.23 20.83 3.42
CA LEU A 372 4.05 19.61 3.46
C LEU A 372 5.10 19.68 4.58
N MET A 373 5.79 20.80 4.72
CA MET A 373 6.78 21.01 5.79
C MET A 373 6.11 20.98 7.17
N LEU A 374 5.01 21.72 7.33
CA LEU A 374 4.23 21.77 8.56
C LEU A 374 3.63 20.42 8.96
N SER A 375 3.34 19.55 7.99
CA SER A 375 2.85 18.19 8.22
C SER A 375 3.89 17.20 8.76
N GLY A 376 5.17 17.61 8.86
CA GLY A 376 6.29 16.74 9.22
C GLY A 376 6.81 15.87 8.09
N MET A 377 6.57 16.26 6.83
CA MET A 377 7.08 15.58 5.63
C MET A 377 6.85 14.05 5.63
N ASN A 378 5.71 13.61 6.14
CA ASN A 378 5.41 12.17 6.14
C ASN A 378 5.31 11.65 4.68
N VAL A 379 5.63 10.37 4.47
CA VAL A 379 5.69 9.78 3.13
C VAL A 379 4.35 9.91 2.38
N ALA A 380 3.22 9.88 3.06
CA ALA A 380 1.92 10.05 2.42
C ALA A 380 1.73 11.48 1.87
N ALA A 381 2.03 12.49 2.67
CA ALA A 381 1.95 13.91 2.33
C ALA A 381 2.91 14.27 1.20
N GLN A 382 4.14 13.74 1.22
CA GLN A 382 5.13 13.97 0.14
C GLN A 382 4.59 13.53 -1.22
N ARG A 383 3.98 12.33 -1.30
CA ARG A 383 3.41 11.82 -2.56
C ARG A 383 2.23 12.66 -3.04
N SER A 384 1.37 13.06 -2.11
CA SER A 384 0.24 13.94 -2.41
C SER A 384 0.70 15.31 -2.91
N PHE A 385 1.76 15.86 -2.31
CA PHE A 385 2.39 17.09 -2.76
C PHE A 385 3.00 16.95 -4.16
N VAL A 386 3.73 15.86 -4.45
CA VAL A 386 4.27 15.61 -5.80
C VAL A 386 3.15 15.53 -6.84
N MET A 387 2.06 14.82 -6.55
CA MET A 387 0.88 14.76 -7.41
C MET A 387 0.30 16.14 -7.67
N VAL A 388 -0.02 16.90 -6.62
CA VAL A 388 -0.59 18.25 -6.76
C VAL A 388 0.37 19.20 -7.47
N SER A 389 1.67 19.12 -7.20
CA SER A 389 2.69 19.94 -7.85
C SER A 389 2.72 19.69 -9.36
N VAL A 390 2.67 18.43 -9.81
CA VAL A 390 2.60 18.10 -11.24
C VAL A 390 1.31 18.65 -11.87
N LEU A 391 0.18 18.58 -11.17
CA LEU A 391 -1.08 19.17 -11.64
C LEU A 391 -0.99 20.71 -11.77
N LEU A 392 -0.39 21.38 -10.78
CA LEU A 392 -0.21 22.84 -10.78
C LEU A 392 0.81 23.28 -11.84
N ILE A 393 1.90 22.54 -12.04
CA ILE A 393 2.87 22.78 -13.11
C ILE A 393 2.21 22.58 -14.48
N ALA A 394 1.35 21.57 -14.65
CA ALA A 394 0.58 21.41 -15.88
C ALA A 394 -0.33 22.62 -16.13
N VAL A 395 -0.93 23.19 -15.08
CA VAL A 395 -1.68 24.46 -15.18
C VAL A 395 -0.81 25.62 -15.65
N LEU A 396 0.42 25.75 -15.13
CA LEU A 396 1.38 26.78 -15.55
C LEU A 396 1.78 26.64 -17.02
N CYS A 397 1.94 25.40 -17.49
CA CYS A 397 2.25 25.04 -18.86
C CYS A 397 1.03 25.07 -19.81
N ASN A 398 -0.14 25.54 -19.35
CA ASN A 398 -1.40 25.53 -20.11
C ASN A 398 -1.79 24.15 -20.66
N ARG A 399 -1.47 23.08 -19.92
CA ARG A 399 -1.87 21.70 -20.23
C ARG A 399 -3.01 21.24 -19.32
N SER A 400 -3.74 20.21 -19.76
CA SER A 400 -4.76 19.55 -18.95
C SER A 400 -4.12 18.98 -17.69
N ALA A 401 -4.61 19.38 -16.51
CA ALA A 401 -4.05 18.95 -15.23
C ALA A 401 -4.32 17.46 -14.99
N VAL A 402 -5.56 17.00 -15.09
CA VAL A 402 -5.94 15.62 -14.74
C VAL A 402 -5.84 14.71 -15.97
N THR A 403 -4.71 14.05 -16.14
CA THR A 403 -4.47 13.08 -17.24
C THR A 403 -3.63 11.90 -16.76
N MET A 404 -3.75 10.75 -17.43
CA MET A 404 -2.88 9.59 -17.16
C MET A 404 -1.40 9.90 -17.39
N ARG A 405 -1.08 10.82 -18.31
CA ARG A 405 0.29 11.26 -18.55
C ARG A 405 0.87 11.99 -17.32
N ASN A 406 0.12 12.92 -16.74
CA ASN A 406 0.55 13.63 -15.54
C ASN A 406 0.62 12.71 -14.33
N PHE A 407 -0.29 11.73 -14.24
CA PHE A 407 -0.19 10.65 -13.25
C PHE A 407 1.11 9.85 -13.41
N ALA A 408 1.48 9.47 -14.63
CA ALA A 408 2.72 8.76 -14.91
C ALA A 408 3.96 9.59 -14.54
N ILE A 409 3.97 10.89 -14.84
CA ILE A 409 5.05 11.81 -14.44
C ILE A 409 5.17 11.88 -12.91
N ALA A 410 4.06 12.12 -12.22
CA ALA A 410 4.05 12.19 -10.76
C ALA A 410 4.49 10.87 -10.11
N GLY A 411 4.09 9.74 -10.68
CA GLY A 411 4.58 8.42 -10.29
C GLY A 411 6.07 8.25 -10.51
N LEU A 412 6.59 8.66 -11.68
CA LEU A 412 8.01 8.54 -11.99
C LEU A 412 8.85 9.38 -11.03
N VAL A 413 8.46 10.63 -10.79
CA VAL A 413 9.13 11.53 -9.83
C VAL A 413 9.07 10.94 -8.42
N THR A 414 7.92 10.42 -8.00
CA THR A 414 7.77 9.82 -6.67
C THR A 414 8.65 8.58 -6.48
N VAL A 415 8.62 7.66 -7.45
CA VAL A 415 9.38 6.41 -7.38
C VAL A 415 10.88 6.67 -7.57
N ALA A 416 11.28 7.68 -8.34
CA ALA A 416 12.68 8.06 -8.48
C ALA A 416 13.24 8.73 -7.21
N THR A 417 12.43 9.53 -6.51
CA THR A 417 12.86 10.23 -5.29
C THR A 417 12.81 9.37 -4.05
N ILE A 418 11.82 8.47 -3.94
CA ILE A 418 11.57 7.61 -2.78
C ILE A 418 11.17 6.19 -3.26
N PRO A 419 12.11 5.43 -3.87
CA PRO A 419 11.81 4.16 -4.52
C PRO A 419 11.26 3.10 -3.56
N HIS A 420 11.76 3.05 -2.32
CA HIS A 420 11.28 2.10 -1.32
C HIS A 420 9.77 2.26 -1.00
N ALA A 421 9.19 3.43 -1.29
CA ALA A 421 7.76 3.69 -1.06
C ALA A 421 6.86 2.78 -1.89
N ILE A 422 7.30 2.24 -3.03
CA ILE A 422 6.49 1.36 -3.88
C ILE A 422 6.03 0.09 -3.18
N LEU A 423 6.82 -0.39 -2.21
CA LEU A 423 6.49 -1.56 -1.39
C LEU A 423 5.56 -1.21 -0.22
N SER A 424 5.36 0.08 0.07
CA SER A 424 4.51 0.51 1.17
C SER A 424 3.03 0.35 0.81
N PRO A 425 2.19 -0.18 1.73
CA PRO A 425 0.75 -0.31 1.51
C PRO A 425 0.10 1.02 1.11
N SER A 426 0.54 2.12 1.75
CA SER A 426 -0.02 3.45 1.52
C SER A 426 0.27 3.99 0.11
N PHE A 427 1.42 3.64 -0.49
CA PHE A 427 1.70 4.03 -1.89
C PHE A 427 0.73 3.32 -2.82
N GLN A 428 0.68 2.00 -2.68
CA GLN A 428 -0.07 1.12 -3.56
C GLN A 428 -1.56 1.47 -3.55
N MET A 429 -2.16 1.61 -2.36
CA MET A 429 -3.56 2.00 -2.21
C MET A 429 -3.87 3.37 -2.82
N SER A 430 -3.01 4.37 -2.63
CA SER A 430 -3.25 5.73 -3.14
C SER A 430 -3.10 5.79 -4.66
N PHE A 431 -2.02 5.24 -5.20
CA PHE A 431 -1.74 5.27 -6.64
C PHE A 431 -2.75 4.43 -7.42
N SER A 432 -3.17 3.28 -6.88
CA SER A 432 -4.20 2.45 -7.52
C SER A 432 -5.56 3.15 -7.56
N ALA A 433 -5.97 3.78 -6.46
CA ALA A 433 -7.21 4.56 -6.40
C ALA A 433 -7.18 5.73 -7.38
N THR A 434 -6.08 6.51 -7.42
CA THR A 434 -5.95 7.63 -8.36
C THR A 434 -5.94 7.19 -9.81
N ALA A 435 -5.18 6.13 -10.16
CA ALA A 435 -5.18 5.58 -11.52
C ALA A 435 -6.58 5.11 -11.94
N ALA A 436 -7.27 4.38 -11.07
CA ALA A 436 -8.62 3.88 -11.34
C ALA A 436 -9.63 5.02 -11.52
N LEU A 437 -9.56 6.07 -10.69
CA LEU A 437 -10.42 7.25 -10.83
C LEU A 437 -10.16 8.02 -12.13
N ILE A 438 -8.90 8.24 -12.51
CA ILE A 438 -8.55 8.92 -13.77
C ILE A 438 -9.03 8.09 -14.97
N ALA A 439 -8.82 6.77 -14.94
CA ALA A 439 -9.28 5.86 -15.99
C ALA A 439 -10.82 5.85 -16.11
N ALA A 440 -11.53 5.71 -14.99
CA ALA A 440 -12.99 5.66 -14.95
C ALA A 440 -13.62 6.99 -15.40
N PHE A 441 -13.08 8.12 -14.94
CA PHE A 441 -13.54 9.45 -15.34
C PHE A 441 -13.27 9.71 -16.83
N GLY A 442 -12.10 9.33 -17.34
CA GLY A 442 -11.76 9.44 -18.76
C GLY A 442 -12.76 8.66 -19.63
N TRP A 443 -13.04 7.41 -19.26
CA TRP A 443 -14.00 6.56 -19.95
C TRP A 443 -15.44 7.08 -19.90
N TRP A 444 -15.86 7.64 -18.75
CA TRP A 444 -17.19 8.25 -18.59
C TRP A 444 -17.34 9.52 -19.44
N SER A 445 -16.33 10.40 -19.42
CA SER A 445 -16.34 11.67 -20.14
C SER A 445 -16.37 11.48 -21.66
N GLU A 446 -15.60 10.53 -22.19
CA GLU A 446 -15.57 10.22 -23.63
C GLU A 446 -16.96 9.77 -24.14
N ARG A 447 -17.69 8.96 -23.36
CA ARG A 447 -19.05 8.50 -23.73
C ARG A 447 -20.13 9.58 -23.60
N ARG A 448 -20.04 10.44 -22.57
CA ARG A 448 -21.02 11.52 -22.36
C ARG A 448 -20.89 12.61 -23.43
N SER A 449 -19.68 12.88 -23.92
CA SER A 449 -19.45 13.82 -25.03
C SER A 449 -20.15 13.40 -26.33
N SER A 450 -20.42 12.11 -26.52
CA SER A 450 -21.13 11.60 -27.71
C SER A 450 -22.66 11.67 -27.60
N TYR A 451 -23.21 11.90 -26.40
CA TYR A 451 -24.67 11.78 -26.14
C TYR A 451 -25.35 13.08 -25.68
N THR A 452 -24.60 14.12 -25.29
CA THR A 452 -25.20 15.38 -24.81
C THR A 452 -24.57 16.59 -25.48
N GLY A 453 -25.35 17.30 -26.31
CA GLY A 453 -25.10 18.71 -26.60
C GLY A 453 -24.99 19.49 -25.28
N ARG A 454 -24.14 20.52 -25.26
CA ARG A 454 -23.84 21.36 -24.08
C ARG A 454 -25.14 21.88 -23.43
N THR A 455 -25.68 21.15 -22.47
CA THR A 455 -26.73 21.68 -21.59
C THR A 455 -26.02 22.45 -20.49
N THR A 456 -26.17 23.77 -20.52
CA THR A 456 -25.79 24.63 -19.41
C THR A 456 -26.49 24.11 -18.15
N PRO A 457 -25.77 23.86 -17.04
CA PRO A 457 -26.43 23.45 -15.80
C PRO A 457 -27.40 24.55 -15.39
N SER A 458 -28.70 24.26 -15.45
CA SER A 458 -29.72 25.17 -14.95
C SER A 458 -29.78 25.02 -13.43
N TYR A 459 -29.41 26.07 -12.70
CA TYR A 459 -29.41 26.08 -11.23
C TYR A 459 -30.79 26.45 -10.65
N VAL A 460 -31.85 26.27 -11.44
CA VAL A 460 -33.23 26.61 -11.06
C VAL A 460 -34.13 25.38 -11.26
N GLY A 461 -35.00 25.11 -10.29
CA GLY A 461 -36.00 24.03 -10.34
C GLY A 461 -35.40 22.62 -10.44
N GLY A 462 -35.92 21.79 -11.36
CA GLY A 462 -35.50 20.40 -11.55
C GLY A 462 -34.03 20.20 -11.93
N GLY A 463 -33.33 21.25 -12.37
CA GLY A 463 -31.89 21.23 -12.62
C GLY A 463 -31.03 21.11 -11.35
N VAL A 464 -31.51 21.64 -10.21
CA VAL A 464 -30.85 21.48 -8.90
C VAL A 464 -30.95 20.03 -8.44
N LEU A 465 -32.13 19.42 -8.57
CA LEU A 465 -32.32 18.01 -8.22
C LEU A 465 -31.43 17.09 -9.08
N ARG A 466 -31.32 17.39 -10.39
CA ARG A 466 -30.42 16.67 -11.30
C ARG A 466 -28.94 16.88 -10.94
N PHE A 467 -28.56 18.07 -10.49
CA PHE A 467 -27.19 18.37 -10.04
C PHE A 467 -26.84 17.61 -8.75
N ILE A 468 -27.73 17.64 -7.74
CA ILE A 468 -27.57 16.91 -6.49
C ILE A 468 -27.49 15.41 -6.77
N PHE A 469 -28.44 14.87 -7.53
CA PHE A 469 -28.46 13.45 -7.89
C PHE A 469 -27.19 13.04 -8.65
N SER A 470 -26.77 13.82 -9.67
CA SER A 470 -25.53 13.54 -10.40
C SER A 470 -24.28 13.62 -9.52
N SER A 471 -24.27 14.51 -8.52
CA SER A 471 -23.16 14.65 -7.58
C SER A 471 -23.09 13.46 -6.63
N VAL A 472 -24.23 13.02 -6.07
CA VAL A 472 -24.32 11.82 -5.23
C VAL A 472 -23.88 10.58 -6.02
N VAL A 473 -24.39 10.40 -7.25
CA VAL A 473 -23.99 9.28 -8.12
C VAL A 473 -22.48 9.31 -8.41
N SER A 474 -21.90 10.49 -8.63
CA SER A 474 -20.45 10.63 -8.85
C SER A 474 -19.63 10.28 -7.59
N ILE A 475 -20.09 10.67 -6.40
CA ILE A 475 -19.44 10.33 -5.13
C ILE A 475 -19.53 8.82 -4.87
N CYS A 476 -20.68 8.20 -5.13
CA CYS A 476 -20.87 6.76 -5.03
C CYS A 476 -19.94 6.01 -6.00
N ALA A 477 -19.95 6.39 -7.27
CA ALA A 477 -19.14 5.74 -8.30
C ALA A 477 -17.63 5.89 -8.02
N SER A 478 -17.17 7.08 -7.63
CA SER A 478 -15.77 7.30 -7.27
C SER A 478 -15.35 6.52 -6.02
N SER A 479 -16.20 6.46 -4.99
CA SER A 479 -15.95 5.67 -3.79
C SER A 479 -15.86 4.17 -4.10
N LEU A 480 -16.72 3.66 -4.99
CA LEU A 480 -16.72 2.27 -5.42
C LEU A 480 -15.44 1.93 -6.21
N VAL A 481 -15.10 2.74 -7.21
CA VAL A 481 -13.90 2.55 -8.05
C VAL A 481 -12.62 2.62 -7.23
N ALA A 482 -12.49 3.66 -6.38
CA ALA A 482 -11.34 3.81 -5.50
C ALA A 482 -11.28 2.70 -4.44
N GLY A 483 -12.44 2.30 -3.90
CA GLY A 483 -12.57 1.24 -2.90
C GLY A 483 -12.14 -0.13 -3.44
N PHE A 484 -12.58 -0.52 -4.64
CA PHE A 484 -12.12 -1.76 -5.27
C PHE A 484 -10.63 -1.75 -5.57
N ALA A 485 -10.13 -0.65 -6.17
CA ALA A 485 -8.72 -0.54 -6.55
C ALA A 485 -7.77 -0.55 -5.34
N SER A 486 -8.12 0.13 -4.25
CA SER A 486 -7.33 0.14 -3.01
C SER A 486 -7.57 -1.10 -2.14
N GLY A 487 -8.77 -1.69 -2.21
CA GLY A 487 -9.19 -2.87 -1.45
C GLY A 487 -8.34 -4.10 -1.71
N ILE A 488 -7.84 -4.30 -2.94
CA ILE A 488 -6.89 -5.37 -3.29
C ILE A 488 -5.63 -5.30 -2.38
N TYR A 489 -5.05 -4.10 -2.26
CA TYR A 489 -3.84 -3.88 -1.46
C TYR A 489 -4.15 -3.89 0.04
N ALA A 490 -5.32 -3.40 0.45
CA ALA A 490 -5.75 -3.46 1.84
C ALA A 490 -5.94 -4.92 2.30
N ALA A 491 -6.54 -5.77 1.47
CA ALA A 491 -6.71 -7.19 1.73
C ALA A 491 -5.36 -7.91 1.92
N TYR A 492 -4.39 -7.66 1.03
CA TYR A 492 -3.07 -8.30 1.11
C TYR A 492 -2.29 -7.91 2.39
N HIS A 493 -2.20 -6.61 2.67
CA HIS A 493 -1.35 -6.09 3.76
C HIS A 493 -1.99 -6.19 5.14
N PHE A 494 -3.30 -5.96 5.25
CA PHE A 494 -3.99 -5.87 6.53
C PHE A 494 -4.87 -7.08 6.84
N ALA A 495 -5.12 -7.96 5.85
CA ALA A 495 -6.08 -9.06 5.97
C ALA A 495 -7.44 -8.57 6.50
N ASN A 496 -7.82 -7.34 6.14
CA ASN A 496 -9.03 -6.68 6.58
C ASN A 496 -9.53 -5.76 5.47
N VAL A 497 -10.82 -5.83 5.16
CA VAL A 497 -11.47 -4.97 4.16
C VAL A 497 -12.65 -4.26 4.82
N ALA A 498 -12.71 -2.94 4.65
CA ALA A 498 -13.81 -2.13 5.15
C ALA A 498 -15.08 -2.38 4.30
N SER A 499 -15.95 -3.26 4.79
CA SER A 499 -17.16 -3.72 4.09
C SER A 499 -18.14 -2.58 3.80
N LEU A 500 -18.32 -1.71 4.78
CA LEU A 500 -19.18 -0.52 4.69
C LEU A 500 -18.37 0.77 4.48
N GLY A 501 -17.14 0.66 3.94
CA GLY A 501 -16.27 1.81 3.69
C GLY A 501 -16.86 2.81 2.68
N MET A 502 -17.59 2.32 1.68
CA MET A 502 -18.29 3.18 0.71
C MET A 502 -19.35 4.06 1.37
N ILE A 503 -20.20 3.48 2.22
CA ILE A 503 -21.24 4.21 2.96
C ILE A 503 -20.59 5.25 3.88
N SER A 504 -19.53 4.84 4.58
CA SER A 504 -18.79 5.74 5.46
C SER A 504 -18.22 6.93 4.71
N ASN A 505 -17.64 6.72 3.51
CA ASN A 505 -17.09 7.79 2.69
C ASN A 505 -18.17 8.75 2.17
N ILE A 506 -19.33 8.23 1.74
CA ILE A 506 -20.45 9.05 1.28
C ILE A 506 -20.94 10.00 2.38
N LEU A 507 -20.99 9.52 3.63
CA LEU A 507 -21.44 10.31 4.78
C LEU A 507 -20.33 11.25 5.31
N ALA A 508 -19.10 10.77 5.42
CA ALA A 508 -18.01 11.51 6.07
C ALA A 508 -17.32 12.52 5.15
N LEU A 509 -17.14 12.23 3.86
CA LEU A 509 -16.38 13.11 2.96
C LEU A 509 -17.00 14.50 2.80
N PRO A 510 -18.34 14.67 2.64
CA PRO A 510 -18.95 16.00 2.61
C PRO A 510 -18.65 16.82 3.87
N ILE A 511 -18.66 16.16 5.04
CA ILE A 511 -18.36 16.81 6.31
C ILE A 511 -16.89 17.25 6.36
N VAL A 512 -15.97 16.39 5.91
CA VAL A 512 -14.54 16.73 5.83
C VAL A 512 -14.30 17.91 4.90
N PHE A 513 -14.97 17.93 3.74
CA PHE A 513 -14.82 18.96 2.73
C PHE A 513 -15.42 20.32 3.13
N ILE A 514 -16.54 20.32 3.85
CA ILE A 514 -17.26 21.54 4.22
C ILE A 514 -16.76 22.09 5.56
N PHE A 515 -16.65 21.24 6.59
CA PHE A 515 -16.38 21.68 7.96
C PHE A 515 -14.94 21.46 8.38
N VAL A 516 -14.35 20.29 8.11
CA VAL A 516 -13.06 19.96 8.74
C VAL A 516 -11.91 20.68 8.07
N MET A 517 -11.76 20.55 6.75
CA MET A 517 -10.57 21.05 6.07
C MET A 517 -10.56 22.57 5.85
N PRO A 518 -11.63 23.22 5.33
CA PRO A 518 -11.61 24.66 5.14
C PRO A 518 -11.38 25.42 6.45
N PHE A 519 -12.09 25.04 7.52
CA PHE A 519 -11.95 25.69 8.82
C PHE A 519 -10.67 25.29 9.56
N GLY A 520 -10.12 24.10 9.33
CA GLY A 520 -8.78 23.76 9.81
C GLY A 520 -7.68 24.62 9.17
N LEU A 521 -7.80 24.94 7.88
CA LEU A 521 -6.88 25.83 7.18
C LEU A 521 -7.06 27.28 7.63
N ILE A 522 -8.29 27.78 7.69
CA ILE A 522 -8.60 29.12 8.20
C ILE A 522 -8.11 29.24 9.65
N GLY A 523 -8.33 28.23 10.48
CA GLY A 523 -7.85 28.17 11.86
C GLY A 523 -6.33 28.24 11.95
N ALA A 524 -5.61 27.49 11.10
CA ALA A 524 -4.14 27.54 11.06
C ALA A 524 -3.60 28.94 10.68
N PHE A 525 -4.27 29.67 9.78
CA PHE A 525 -3.92 31.06 9.49
C PHE A 525 -4.34 32.03 10.61
N ALA A 526 -5.53 31.81 11.20
CA ALA A 526 -6.05 32.63 12.28
C ALA A 526 -5.21 32.53 13.57
N MET A 527 -4.50 31.42 13.79
CA MET A 527 -3.51 31.28 14.88
C MET A 527 -2.42 32.34 14.85
N LEU A 528 -2.04 32.85 13.67
CA LEU A 528 -1.06 33.94 13.59
C LEU A 528 -1.59 35.25 14.18
N MET A 529 -2.92 35.41 14.25
CA MET A 529 -3.61 36.59 14.76
C MET A 529 -4.26 36.37 16.13
N GLY A 530 -4.17 35.16 16.70
CA GLY A 530 -4.87 34.79 17.95
C GLY A 530 -6.40 34.67 17.81
N LEU A 531 -6.93 34.48 16.60
CA LEU A 531 -8.37 34.43 16.29
C LEU A 531 -8.84 33.00 15.94
N GLU A 532 -8.09 31.98 16.35
CA GLU A 532 -8.31 30.59 15.96
C GLU A 532 -9.51 29.90 16.63
N TRP A 533 -10.07 30.50 17.68
CA TRP A 533 -11.14 29.90 18.48
C TRP A 533 -12.32 29.42 17.61
N LEU A 534 -12.91 30.32 16.81
CA LEU A 534 -14.14 30.04 16.07
C LEU A 534 -13.91 29.02 14.94
N PRO A 535 -12.91 29.18 14.05
CA PRO A 535 -12.65 28.18 13.01
C PRO A 535 -12.34 26.80 13.60
N LEU A 536 -11.57 26.72 14.69
CA LEU A 536 -11.24 25.44 15.30
C LEU A 536 -12.44 24.75 15.94
N GLN A 537 -13.39 25.49 16.53
CA GLN A 537 -14.63 24.88 17.03
C GLN A 537 -15.47 24.28 15.90
N ILE A 538 -15.57 24.96 14.76
CA ILE A 538 -16.31 24.46 13.58
C ILE A 538 -15.64 23.18 13.04
N MET A 539 -14.30 23.18 12.97
CA MET A 539 -13.53 21.99 12.63
C MET A 539 -13.79 20.85 13.63
N GLY A 540 -13.76 21.13 14.94
CA GLY A 540 -14.02 20.18 16.01
C GLY A 540 -15.41 19.56 15.91
N PHE A 541 -16.43 20.36 15.62
CA PHE A 541 -17.78 19.89 15.34
C PHE A 541 -17.80 18.92 14.14
N GLY A 542 -17.17 19.29 13.03
CA GLY A 542 -17.05 18.42 11.86
C GLY A 542 -16.37 17.09 12.18
N ILE A 543 -15.30 17.11 12.96
CA ILE A 543 -14.60 15.90 13.40
C ILE A 543 -15.50 15.03 14.28
N SER A 544 -16.25 15.63 15.21
CA SER A 544 -17.17 14.89 16.09
C SER A 544 -18.22 14.10 15.29
N LEU A 545 -18.74 14.69 14.19
CA LEU A 545 -19.67 13.99 13.30
C LEU A 545 -19.02 12.81 12.59
N VAL A 546 -17.77 12.99 12.10
CA VAL A 546 -17.01 11.89 11.47
C VAL A 546 -16.75 10.75 12.45
N ILE A 547 -16.41 11.07 13.71
CA ILE A 547 -16.23 10.06 14.78
C ILE A 547 -17.56 9.31 15.02
N LYS A 548 -18.68 10.03 15.16
CA LYS A 548 -20.01 9.42 15.35
C LYS A 548 -20.39 8.49 14.21
N ILE A 549 -20.15 8.90 12.96
CA ILE A 549 -20.35 8.05 11.77
C ILE A 549 -19.48 6.79 11.85
N ALA A 550 -18.20 6.94 12.20
CA ALA A 550 -17.28 5.81 12.31
C ALA A 550 -17.77 4.78 13.34
N TYR A 551 -18.23 5.22 14.51
CA TYR A 551 -18.79 4.33 15.53
C TYR A 551 -20.12 3.69 15.09
N ALA A 552 -21.04 4.47 14.50
CA ALA A 552 -22.32 3.96 14.01
C ALA A 552 -22.14 2.89 12.93
N VAL A 553 -21.26 3.12 11.96
CA VAL A 553 -20.96 2.13 10.91
C VAL A 553 -20.25 0.91 11.50
N THR A 554 -19.31 1.11 12.42
CA THR A 554 -18.59 -0.01 13.07
C THR A 554 -19.54 -0.94 13.84
N ALA A 555 -20.60 -0.40 14.44
CA ALA A 555 -21.60 -1.20 15.15
C ALA A 555 -22.39 -2.15 14.23
N ILE A 556 -22.56 -1.79 12.95
CA ILE A 556 -23.37 -2.55 11.97
C ILE A 556 -22.47 -3.36 11.01
N SER A 557 -21.19 -2.97 10.88
CA SER A 557 -20.29 -3.51 9.85
C SER A 557 -19.90 -4.97 10.12
N PRO A 558 -20.15 -5.89 9.16
CA PRO A 558 -19.63 -7.24 9.26
C PRO A 558 -18.11 -7.21 9.09
N THR A 559 -17.39 -7.89 9.99
CA THR A 559 -15.93 -7.97 9.94
C THR A 559 -15.49 -8.93 8.82
N LEU A 560 -15.30 -8.39 7.62
CA LEU A 560 -14.73 -9.11 6.48
C LEU A 560 -13.21 -9.17 6.62
N ARG A 561 -12.75 -10.30 7.15
CA ARG A 561 -11.35 -10.73 7.05
C ARG A 561 -11.30 -11.57 5.78
N PRO A 562 -10.55 -11.22 4.72
CA PRO A 562 -10.37 -12.11 3.56
C PRO A 562 -9.32 -13.21 3.82
N GLY A 563 -8.47 -13.03 4.82
CA GLY A 563 -7.42 -13.98 5.19
C GLY A 563 -6.12 -13.78 4.43
N PHE A 564 -5.33 -14.85 4.37
CA PHE A 564 -4.00 -14.81 3.77
C PHE A 564 -4.11 -14.83 2.24
N MET A 565 -3.63 -13.77 1.61
CA MET A 565 -3.48 -13.69 0.16
C MET A 565 -2.04 -14.04 -0.24
N PRO A 566 -1.81 -15.05 -1.10
CA PRO A 566 -0.47 -15.37 -1.58
C PRO A 566 0.08 -14.29 -2.50
N LEU A 567 1.41 -14.16 -2.57
CA LEU A 567 2.08 -13.15 -3.39
C LEU A 567 1.74 -13.29 -4.88
N SER A 568 1.56 -14.51 -5.38
CA SER A 568 1.17 -14.77 -6.77
C SER A 568 -0.19 -14.14 -7.11
N ALA A 569 -1.20 -14.33 -6.26
CA ALA A 569 -2.51 -13.73 -6.44
C ALA A 569 -2.43 -12.19 -6.39
N PHE A 570 -1.63 -11.65 -5.47
CA PHE A 570 -1.41 -10.21 -5.35
C PHE A 570 -0.82 -9.60 -6.63
N VAL A 571 0.18 -10.25 -7.22
CA VAL A 571 0.80 -9.80 -8.48
C VAL A 571 -0.19 -9.88 -9.64
N LEU A 572 -0.95 -10.97 -9.76
CA LEU A 572 -1.97 -11.14 -10.81
C LEU A 572 -3.07 -10.09 -10.72
N LEU A 573 -3.60 -9.83 -9.52
CA LEU A 573 -4.60 -8.78 -9.30
C LEU A 573 -4.06 -7.38 -9.64
N SER A 574 -2.80 -7.11 -9.29
CA SER A 574 -2.14 -5.84 -9.61
C SER A 574 -1.93 -5.66 -11.12
N LEU A 575 -1.49 -6.70 -11.83
CA LEU A 575 -1.35 -6.70 -13.29
C LEU A 575 -2.70 -6.47 -13.99
N GLY A 576 -3.74 -7.17 -13.53
CA GLY A 576 -5.10 -6.97 -14.03
C GLY A 576 -5.59 -5.54 -13.87
N LEU A 577 -5.37 -4.95 -12.69
CA LEU A 577 -5.74 -3.57 -12.40
C LEU A 577 -4.95 -2.55 -13.23
N VAL A 578 -3.63 -2.73 -13.38
CA VAL A 578 -2.79 -1.85 -14.21
C VAL A 578 -3.25 -1.91 -15.67
N GLY A 579 -3.49 -3.09 -16.23
CA GLY A 579 -3.99 -3.23 -17.59
C GLY A 579 -5.36 -2.60 -17.82
N LEU A 580 -6.29 -2.78 -16.87
CA LEU A 580 -7.62 -2.17 -16.94
C LEU A 580 -7.61 -0.63 -16.87
N THR A 581 -6.60 -0.06 -16.20
CA THR A 581 -6.53 1.40 -15.98
C THR A 581 -5.68 2.11 -17.03
N PHE A 582 -4.59 1.53 -17.50
CA PHE A 582 -3.64 2.17 -18.41
C PHE A 582 -4.07 2.06 -19.89
N LEU A 583 -4.82 1.02 -20.25
CA LEU A 583 -5.29 0.79 -21.63
C LEU A 583 -6.66 1.45 -21.86
N LYS A 584 -6.84 2.05 -23.04
CA LYS A 584 -8.09 2.69 -23.45
C LYS A 584 -8.96 1.80 -24.33
N THR A 585 -8.34 0.98 -25.17
CA THR A 585 -8.95 0.07 -26.12
C THR A 585 -9.63 -1.11 -25.43
N PRO A 586 -10.52 -1.86 -26.12
CA PRO A 586 -11.14 -3.07 -25.59
C PRO A 586 -10.15 -4.14 -25.11
N ILE A 587 -8.87 -4.10 -25.51
CA ILE A 587 -7.81 -4.97 -24.97
C ILE A 587 -7.76 -4.91 -23.44
N LYS A 588 -8.12 -3.78 -22.82
CA LYS A 588 -8.15 -3.67 -21.36
C LYS A 588 -8.98 -4.76 -20.67
N PHE A 589 -10.06 -5.24 -21.30
CA PHE A 589 -10.90 -6.29 -20.72
C PHE A 589 -10.23 -7.66 -20.70
N PHE A 590 -9.24 -7.90 -21.56
CA PHE A 590 -8.40 -9.10 -21.47
C PHE A 590 -7.69 -9.18 -20.11
N PHE A 591 -7.30 -8.03 -19.53
CA PHE A 591 -6.65 -7.99 -18.24
C PHE A 591 -7.56 -8.38 -17.06
N SER A 592 -8.88 -8.40 -17.25
CA SER A 592 -9.81 -8.96 -16.27
C SER A 592 -9.56 -10.46 -16.03
N ILE A 593 -9.01 -11.18 -17.00
CA ILE A 593 -8.64 -12.60 -16.84
C ILE A 593 -7.62 -12.78 -15.71
N PHE A 594 -6.62 -11.90 -15.61
CA PHE A 594 -5.65 -11.94 -14.51
C PHE A 594 -6.30 -11.71 -13.14
N ILE A 595 -7.36 -10.90 -13.09
CA ILE A 595 -8.14 -10.69 -11.87
C ILE A 595 -8.87 -11.97 -11.47
N PHE A 596 -9.56 -12.62 -12.42
CA PHE A 596 -10.25 -13.87 -12.16
C PHE A 596 -9.28 -14.99 -11.74
N ILE A 597 -8.14 -15.13 -12.41
CA ILE A 597 -7.10 -16.09 -12.01
C ILE A 597 -6.55 -15.75 -10.62
N GLY A 598 -6.31 -14.47 -10.31
CA GLY A 598 -5.84 -14.06 -8.99
C GLY A 598 -6.82 -14.40 -7.86
N ILE A 599 -8.13 -14.20 -8.09
CA ILE A 599 -9.18 -14.60 -7.16
C ILE A 599 -9.23 -16.12 -7.02
N PHE A 600 -9.16 -16.85 -8.13
CA PHE A 600 -9.14 -18.32 -8.14
C PHE A 600 -7.95 -18.87 -7.35
N VAL A 601 -6.75 -18.30 -7.52
CA VAL A 601 -5.57 -18.68 -6.74
C VAL A 601 -5.81 -18.46 -5.24
N CYS A 602 -6.49 -17.39 -4.83
CA CYS A 602 -6.83 -17.17 -3.42
C CYS A 602 -7.78 -18.26 -2.89
N MET A 603 -8.72 -18.72 -3.71
CA MET A 603 -9.68 -19.77 -3.32
C MET A 603 -9.05 -21.15 -3.21
N VAL A 604 -8.06 -21.46 -4.07
CA VAL A 604 -7.40 -22.77 -4.14
C VAL A 604 -6.17 -22.88 -3.22
N TYR A 605 -5.65 -21.76 -2.73
CA TYR A 605 -4.42 -21.76 -1.93
C TYR A 605 -4.57 -22.60 -0.65
N SER A 606 -3.58 -23.46 -0.39
CA SER A 606 -3.62 -24.34 0.77
C SER A 606 -3.39 -23.56 2.07
N PRO A 607 -4.20 -23.81 3.12
CA PRO A 607 -4.07 -23.07 4.37
C PRO A 607 -2.71 -23.34 5.02
N VAL A 608 -2.21 -22.33 5.72
CA VAL A 608 -1.01 -22.42 6.54
C VAL A 608 -1.30 -23.28 7.76
N GLN A 609 -0.38 -24.19 8.09
CA GLN A 609 -0.55 -25.15 9.19
C GLN A 609 0.40 -24.86 10.36
N LEU A 610 1.64 -24.48 10.07
CA LEU A 610 2.66 -24.16 11.09
C LEU A 610 3.22 -22.76 10.81
N ILE A 611 3.37 -21.96 11.88
CA ILE A 611 3.97 -20.64 11.82
C ILE A 611 4.95 -20.43 12.97
N ILE A 612 6.08 -19.82 12.67
CA ILE A 612 7.13 -19.54 13.64
C ILE A 612 7.48 -18.05 13.53
N ALA A 613 7.32 -17.33 14.64
CA ALA A 613 7.69 -15.93 14.71
C ALA A 613 9.22 -15.75 14.69
N ASN A 614 9.66 -14.54 14.37
CA ASN A 614 11.07 -14.18 14.41
C ASN A 614 11.71 -14.48 15.78
N ASN A 615 13.00 -14.82 15.76
CA ASN A 615 13.79 -15.19 16.95
C ASN A 615 13.11 -16.23 17.87
N MET A 616 12.29 -17.13 17.30
CA MET A 616 11.54 -18.15 18.05
C MET A 616 10.69 -17.58 19.21
N SER A 617 10.22 -16.35 19.07
CA SER A 617 9.45 -15.69 20.11
C SER A 617 8.13 -16.43 20.39
N LEU A 618 7.54 -17.05 19.37
CA LEU A 618 6.31 -17.84 19.43
C LEU A 618 6.28 -18.89 18.30
N VAL A 619 5.75 -20.08 18.59
CA VAL A 619 5.40 -21.11 17.60
C VAL A 619 3.90 -21.34 17.66
N GLY A 620 3.26 -21.39 16.50
CA GLY A 620 1.82 -21.56 16.36
C GLY A 620 1.45 -22.66 15.37
N ILE A 621 0.47 -23.48 15.73
CA ILE A 621 -0.19 -24.40 14.81
C ILE A 621 -1.61 -23.90 14.58
N ILE A 622 -2.03 -23.87 13.32
CA ILE A 622 -3.35 -23.42 12.91
C ILE A 622 -4.14 -24.65 12.45
N ASN A 623 -5.26 -24.91 13.12
CA ASN A 623 -6.19 -25.96 12.76
C ASN A 623 -7.63 -25.46 12.99
N GLU A 624 -8.53 -25.67 12.02
CA GLU A 624 -9.96 -25.32 12.10
C GLU A 624 -10.25 -23.93 12.70
N ARG A 625 -9.53 -22.89 12.25
CA ARG A 625 -9.65 -21.48 12.75
C ARG A 625 -9.30 -21.29 14.23
N LYS A 626 -8.60 -22.24 14.85
CA LYS A 626 -8.00 -22.14 16.17
C LYS A 626 -6.48 -22.04 16.03
N LEU A 627 -5.87 -21.19 16.84
CA LEU A 627 -4.41 -21.05 16.93
C LEU A 627 -3.94 -21.68 18.23
N TYR A 628 -3.20 -22.77 18.12
CA TYR A 628 -2.54 -23.41 19.24
C TYR A 628 -1.14 -22.81 19.38
N ILE A 629 -0.78 -22.36 20.58
CA ILE A 629 0.52 -21.72 20.84
C ILE A 629 1.38 -22.53 21.79
N ASP A 630 2.70 -22.42 21.65
CA ASP A 630 3.68 -23.14 22.48
C ASP A 630 3.90 -22.52 23.86
N ARG A 631 3.32 -21.34 24.15
CA ARG A 631 3.54 -20.60 25.42
C ARG A 631 2.27 -20.04 26.02
N TYR A 632 2.25 -19.92 27.35
CA TYR A 632 1.17 -19.23 28.08
C TYR A 632 1.15 -17.71 27.85
N TYR A 633 2.33 -17.10 27.75
CA TYR A 633 2.50 -15.66 27.53
C TYR A 633 3.05 -15.40 26.13
N ALA A 634 2.22 -14.76 25.31
CA ALA A 634 2.57 -14.35 23.96
C ALA A 634 2.29 -12.85 23.79
N SER A 635 3.04 -12.20 22.89
CA SER A 635 2.81 -10.78 22.63
C SER A 635 1.43 -10.60 21.96
N LYS A 636 0.61 -9.69 22.50
CA LYS A 636 -0.70 -9.35 21.92
C LYS A 636 -0.58 -8.90 20.46
N PHE A 637 0.52 -8.25 20.12
CA PHE A 637 0.81 -7.81 18.76
C PHE A 637 0.95 -9.01 17.79
N VAL A 638 1.83 -9.98 18.09
CA VAL A 638 2.02 -11.17 17.23
C VAL A 638 0.72 -11.95 17.08
N LEU A 639 0.00 -12.20 18.18
CA LEU A 639 -1.29 -12.88 18.14
C LEU A 639 -2.31 -12.15 17.27
N SER A 640 -2.40 -10.83 17.37
CA SER A 640 -3.34 -10.04 16.55
C SER A 640 -3.02 -10.10 15.05
N VAL A 641 -1.73 -10.10 14.68
CA VAL A 641 -1.30 -10.20 13.28
C VAL A 641 -1.64 -11.58 12.71
N TRP A 642 -1.34 -12.65 13.45
CA TRP A 642 -1.65 -14.01 13.03
C TRP A 642 -3.17 -14.25 12.96
N ALA A 643 -3.92 -13.79 13.96
CA ALA A 643 -5.35 -13.99 13.99
C ALA A 643 -6.09 -13.30 12.84
N ASN A 644 -5.69 -12.07 12.51
CA ASN A 644 -6.24 -11.37 11.35
C ASN A 644 -5.83 -12.03 10.03
N SER A 645 -4.58 -12.47 9.91
CA SER A 645 -4.06 -13.05 8.67
C SER A 645 -4.66 -14.42 8.33
N PHE A 646 -4.97 -15.23 9.34
CA PHE A 646 -5.41 -16.62 9.14
C PHE A 646 -6.84 -16.90 9.63
N HIS A 647 -7.66 -15.87 9.81
CA HIS A 647 -9.05 -16.00 10.26
C HIS A 647 -9.23 -16.79 11.57
N VAL A 648 -8.31 -16.60 12.51
CA VAL A 648 -8.39 -17.30 13.78
C VAL A 648 -9.39 -16.58 14.69
N GLN A 649 -10.27 -17.36 15.31
CA GLN A 649 -11.25 -16.88 16.29
C GLN A 649 -10.71 -17.06 17.70
N ASP A 650 -10.17 -18.25 18.00
CA ASP A 650 -9.72 -18.61 19.33
C ASP A 650 -8.23 -18.96 19.38
N THR A 651 -7.57 -18.57 20.48
CA THR A 651 -6.19 -18.96 20.76
C THR A 651 -6.17 -19.92 21.94
N ILE A 652 -5.64 -21.12 21.73
CA ILE A 652 -5.54 -22.17 22.75
C ILE A 652 -4.11 -22.22 23.28
N LYS A 653 -3.99 -22.09 24.60
CA LYS A 653 -2.72 -22.15 25.33
C LYS A 653 -2.24 -23.61 25.47
N PRO A 654 -0.93 -23.82 25.72
CA PRO A 654 -0.41 -25.18 25.91
C PRO A 654 -0.97 -25.81 27.20
N THR A 655 -0.97 -27.14 27.24
CA THR A 655 -1.32 -27.94 28.43
C THR A 655 -0.10 -28.71 28.95
N LYS A 656 -0.09 -29.04 30.25
CA LYS A 656 0.96 -29.86 30.86
C LYS A 656 0.69 -31.35 30.68
N ASN A 657 -0.56 -31.77 30.91
CA ASN A 657 -1.03 -33.16 30.81
C ASN A 657 -2.37 -33.21 30.07
N GLY A 658 -2.56 -34.19 29.19
CA GLY A 658 -3.82 -34.45 28.47
C GLY A 658 -3.60 -35.10 27.10
N PRO A 659 -4.64 -35.68 26.46
CA PRO A 659 -4.54 -36.19 25.10
C PRO A 659 -4.20 -35.05 24.13
N SER A 660 -3.22 -35.26 23.25
CA SER A 660 -2.87 -34.31 22.21
C SER A 660 -3.98 -34.26 21.15
N LEU A 661 -4.94 -33.35 21.33
CA LEU A 661 -5.84 -32.96 20.25
C LEU A 661 -5.01 -32.39 19.09
N ASN A 662 -5.42 -32.66 17.84
CA ASN A 662 -4.71 -32.23 16.63
C ASN A 662 -4.34 -30.73 16.68
N GLY A 663 -3.07 -30.43 16.91
CA GLY A 663 -2.48 -29.09 17.01
C GLY A 663 -2.14 -28.60 18.42
N GLN A 664 -2.65 -29.21 19.50
CA GLN A 664 -2.42 -28.74 20.87
C GLN A 664 -1.01 -29.06 21.36
N PHE A 665 -0.33 -28.05 21.90
CA PHE A 665 1.01 -28.19 22.47
C PHE A 665 0.95 -28.77 23.88
N ILE A 666 1.66 -29.87 24.10
CA ILE A 666 1.94 -30.45 25.41
C ILE A 666 3.35 -30.03 25.80
N CYS A 667 3.47 -29.22 26.86
CA CYS A 667 4.74 -28.62 27.26
C CYS A 667 5.20 -29.10 28.64
N ASN A 668 6.34 -29.78 28.69
CA ASN A 668 7.04 -30.20 29.91
C ASN A 668 8.52 -29.79 29.88
N ASN A 669 9.01 -29.15 30.95
CA ASN A 669 10.42 -28.85 31.18
C ASN A 669 11.23 -28.43 29.92
N ASN A 670 10.81 -27.35 29.26
CA ASN A 670 11.42 -26.75 28.06
C ASN A 670 11.25 -27.50 26.72
N ILE A 671 10.46 -28.57 26.71
CA ILE A 671 10.07 -29.30 25.52
C ILE A 671 8.57 -29.10 25.32
N CYS A 672 8.16 -28.69 24.11
CA CYS A 672 6.76 -28.68 23.71
C CYS A 672 6.55 -29.55 22.48
N THR A 673 5.65 -30.54 22.55
CA THR A 673 5.32 -31.42 21.43
C THR A 673 3.88 -31.21 20.96
N ALA A 674 3.65 -31.34 19.66
CA ALA A 674 2.33 -31.28 19.07
C ALA A 674 2.24 -32.18 17.82
N LEU A 675 1.02 -32.63 17.50
CA LEU A 675 0.71 -33.40 16.31
C LEU A 675 0.00 -32.53 15.28
N LEU A 676 0.47 -32.56 14.03
CA LEU A 676 -0.17 -31.94 12.87
C LEU A 676 -1.22 -32.90 12.27
N GLU A 677 -2.18 -32.37 11.49
CA GLU A 677 -3.27 -33.15 10.86
C GLU A 677 -2.80 -34.34 9.99
N LYS A 678 -1.54 -34.33 9.51
CA LYS A 678 -0.94 -35.42 8.72
C LYS A 678 -0.17 -36.45 9.56
N GLY A 679 -0.29 -36.40 10.88
CA GLY A 679 0.47 -37.25 11.80
C GLY A 679 1.92 -36.79 12.05
N LEU A 680 2.35 -35.69 11.42
CA LEU A 680 3.69 -35.13 11.63
C LEU A 680 3.84 -34.61 13.06
N LYS A 681 4.88 -35.06 13.75
CA LYS A 681 5.22 -34.61 15.11
C LYS A 681 6.12 -33.38 15.08
N VAL A 682 5.70 -32.31 15.73
CA VAL A 682 6.48 -31.09 15.93
C VAL A 682 7.02 -31.07 17.36
N ALA A 683 8.32 -30.87 17.52
CA ALA A 683 8.96 -30.66 18.81
C ALA A 683 9.64 -29.29 18.87
N VAL A 684 9.30 -28.48 19.88
CA VAL A 684 9.93 -27.18 20.16
C VAL A 684 10.83 -27.34 21.38
N LEU A 685 12.13 -27.08 21.18
CA LEU A 685 13.19 -27.19 22.18
C LEU A 685 13.69 -25.79 22.57
N ARG A 686 13.44 -25.36 23.80
CA ARG A 686 13.87 -24.04 24.30
C ARG A 686 15.07 -24.07 25.25
N GLY A 687 15.45 -25.25 25.76
CA GLY A 687 16.57 -25.44 26.68
C GLY A 687 17.54 -26.52 26.18
N LYS A 688 18.60 -26.76 26.96
CA LYS A 688 19.46 -27.94 26.77
C LYS A 688 18.67 -29.18 27.18
N THR A 689 18.73 -30.21 26.36
CA THR A 689 18.07 -31.50 26.60
C THR A 689 19.03 -32.61 26.21
N ASP A 690 19.22 -33.57 27.10
CA ASP A 690 20.12 -34.72 26.88
C ASP A 690 19.42 -35.87 26.13
N GLN A 691 18.10 -35.79 25.93
CA GLN A 691 17.29 -36.80 25.23
C GLN A 691 17.09 -36.44 23.75
N CYS A 692 17.41 -37.38 22.84
CA CYS A 692 17.02 -37.27 21.42
C CYS A 692 15.52 -37.48 21.30
N ILE A 693 14.79 -36.47 20.82
CA ILE A 693 13.34 -36.56 20.60
C ILE A 693 13.07 -37.04 19.19
N ASN A 694 12.29 -38.10 19.05
CA ASN A 694 11.82 -38.58 17.74
C ASN A 694 10.64 -37.71 17.26
N ALA A 695 10.92 -36.78 16.35
CA ALA A 695 9.95 -35.85 15.76
C ALA A 695 10.33 -35.53 14.31
N ASP A 696 9.33 -35.34 13.46
CA ASP A 696 9.52 -35.03 12.04
C ASP A 696 10.01 -33.59 11.82
N ILE A 697 9.54 -32.68 12.67
CA ILE A 697 9.90 -31.26 12.64
C ILE A 697 10.44 -30.84 14.00
N VAL A 698 11.68 -30.39 14.04
CA VAL A 698 12.32 -29.94 15.28
C VAL A 698 12.66 -28.45 15.21
N ILE A 699 12.18 -27.67 16.19
CA ILE A 699 12.38 -26.23 16.29
C ILE A 699 13.27 -25.96 17.52
N ARG A 700 14.50 -25.46 17.33
CA ARG A 700 15.50 -25.33 18.41
C ARG A 700 15.96 -23.91 18.69
N ALA A 701 15.93 -23.51 19.96
CA ALA A 701 16.37 -22.20 20.42
C ALA A 701 17.90 -22.09 20.60
N SER A 702 18.56 -23.17 21.04
CA SER A 702 20.00 -23.18 21.32
C SER A 702 20.81 -23.92 20.25
N THR A 703 22.03 -23.45 19.99
CA THR A 703 22.99 -24.03 19.04
C THR A 703 23.78 -25.20 19.62
N ILE A 704 23.63 -25.52 20.91
CA ILE A 704 24.50 -26.44 21.63
C ILE A 704 23.72 -27.70 22.04
N SER A 705 23.74 -28.74 21.21
CA SER A 705 23.54 -30.14 21.61
C SER A 705 24.01 -31.11 20.51
N ASN A 706 24.42 -32.31 20.91
CA ASN A 706 25.14 -33.36 20.16
C ASN A 706 24.67 -33.58 18.71
N GLN A 707 25.63 -33.54 17.77
CA GLN A 707 25.45 -33.80 16.33
C GLN A 707 24.81 -35.18 16.01
N THR A 708 24.74 -36.09 16.98
CA THR A 708 24.19 -37.45 16.81
C THR A 708 22.66 -37.49 16.76
N CYS A 709 21.93 -36.54 17.36
CA CYS A 709 20.46 -36.49 17.28
C CYS A 709 19.93 -35.85 15.97
N ASP A 710 20.77 -35.20 15.17
CA ASP A 710 20.37 -34.43 13.98
C ASP A 710 20.07 -35.28 12.74
N LYS A 711 20.44 -36.56 12.75
CA LYS A 711 20.18 -37.48 11.63
C LYS A 711 18.77 -38.07 11.60
N ILE A 712 17.94 -37.80 12.62
CA ILE A 712 16.64 -38.47 12.80
C ILE A 712 15.46 -37.59 12.33
N ALA A 713 15.60 -36.26 12.30
CA ALA A 713 14.54 -35.35 11.89
C ALA A 713 14.77 -34.77 10.48
N PRO A 714 13.84 -34.95 9.51
CA PRO A 714 14.00 -34.46 8.15
C PRO A 714 13.95 -32.92 8.02
N ILE A 715 13.29 -32.22 8.95
CA ILE A 715 13.17 -30.75 8.90
C ILE A 715 13.55 -30.15 10.26
N THR A 716 14.61 -29.35 10.29
CA THR A 716 15.07 -28.64 11.49
C THR A 716 15.06 -27.14 11.28
N PHE A 717 14.44 -26.42 12.21
CA PHE A 717 14.45 -24.96 12.27
C PHE A 717 15.29 -24.51 13.46
N THR A 718 16.38 -23.79 13.19
CA THR A 718 17.24 -23.25 14.25
C THR A 718 16.96 -21.77 14.50
N SER A 719 17.22 -21.31 15.73
CA SER A 719 17.18 -19.88 16.06
C SER A 719 18.08 -19.05 15.13
N GLN A 720 19.22 -19.60 14.70
CA GLN A 720 20.11 -18.95 13.73
C GLN A 720 19.47 -18.78 12.34
N GLN A 721 18.78 -19.80 11.84
CA GLN A 721 18.02 -19.66 10.60
C GLN A 721 16.92 -18.60 10.76
N LEU A 722 16.20 -18.58 11.88
CA LEU A 722 15.14 -17.60 12.16
C LEU A 722 15.65 -16.16 12.37
N LEU A 723 16.86 -15.99 12.90
CA LEU A 723 17.52 -14.68 13.00
C LEU A 723 17.91 -14.17 11.60
N SER A 724 18.42 -15.08 10.74
CA SER A 724 18.86 -14.75 9.38
C SER A 724 17.74 -14.49 8.38
N ARG A 725 16.73 -15.37 8.37
CA ARG A 725 15.65 -15.41 7.39
C ARG A 725 14.31 -14.90 7.96
N GLY A 726 14.29 -14.54 9.24
CA GLY A 726 13.12 -14.02 9.94
C GLY A 726 12.08 -15.10 10.25
N SER A 727 10.80 -14.72 10.24
CA SER A 727 9.69 -15.67 10.45
C SER A 727 9.56 -16.67 9.30
N VAL A 728 9.01 -17.84 9.60
CA VAL A 728 8.74 -18.90 8.62
C VAL A 728 7.31 -19.42 8.78
N MET A 729 6.71 -19.86 7.67
CA MET A 729 5.43 -20.56 7.68
C MET A 729 5.50 -21.79 6.78
N MET A 730 4.70 -22.80 7.11
CA MET A 730 4.58 -24.04 6.35
C MET A 730 3.11 -24.30 5.99
N THR A 731 2.84 -24.57 4.71
CA THR A 731 1.50 -24.89 4.22
C THR A 731 1.12 -26.33 4.55
N LYS A 732 -0.18 -26.69 4.52
CA LYS A 732 -0.61 -28.10 4.63
C LYS A 732 -0.02 -29.01 3.54
N LYS A 733 0.43 -28.45 2.41
CA LYS A 733 1.13 -29.18 1.34
C LYS A 733 2.60 -29.46 1.64
N GLY A 734 3.18 -28.79 2.64
CA GLY A 734 4.58 -28.93 3.02
C GLY A 734 5.49 -27.82 2.50
N ASP A 735 4.95 -26.81 1.80
CA ASP A 735 5.76 -25.71 1.27
C ASP A 735 6.25 -24.82 2.41
N ILE A 736 7.56 -24.61 2.50
CA ILE A 736 8.19 -23.75 3.51
C ILE A 736 8.45 -22.38 2.90
N ILE A 737 7.89 -21.34 3.51
CA ILE A 737 8.01 -19.96 3.03
C ILE A 737 8.68 -19.11 4.12
N TRP A 738 9.81 -18.51 3.76
CA TRP A 738 10.59 -17.63 4.63
C TRP A 738 10.23 -16.17 4.41
N SER A 739 10.44 -15.35 5.44
CA SER A 739 10.20 -13.91 5.32
C SER A 739 11.33 -13.12 4.66
N SER A 740 12.55 -13.66 4.70
CA SER A 740 13.73 -13.10 4.06
C SER A 740 14.66 -14.22 3.65
N ASN A 741 15.42 -14.02 2.59
CA ASN A 741 16.37 -15.00 2.08
C ASN A 741 17.76 -14.92 2.76
N GLY A 742 17.99 -13.95 3.66
CA GLY A 742 19.19 -13.90 4.51
C GLY A 742 19.60 -12.51 5.02
N PHE A 743 20.85 -12.40 5.46
CA PHE A 743 21.43 -11.20 6.08
C PHE A 743 22.00 -10.16 5.09
N HIS A 744 22.03 -10.45 3.80
CA HIS A 744 22.85 -9.72 2.82
C HIS A 744 22.26 -8.37 2.37
N ARG A 745 21.23 -7.88 3.05
CA ARG A 745 20.61 -6.57 2.82
C ARG A 745 20.93 -5.64 3.99
N PRO A 746 21.19 -4.34 3.75
CA PRO A 746 21.64 -3.41 4.79
C PRO A 746 20.77 -3.36 6.05
N TRP A 747 19.44 -3.43 5.90
CA TRP A 747 18.50 -3.44 7.02
C TRP A 747 18.45 -4.78 7.79
N ASN A 748 19.09 -5.86 7.32
CA ASN A 748 19.18 -7.16 7.99
C ASN A 748 20.57 -7.48 8.56
N ILE A 749 21.63 -6.76 8.14
CA ILE A 749 23.03 -7.05 8.52
C ILE A 749 23.21 -7.04 10.05
N HIS A 750 22.55 -6.13 10.76
CA HIS A 750 22.66 -6.01 12.23
C HIS A 750 22.35 -7.31 12.98
N ARG A 751 21.51 -8.18 12.42
CA ARG A 751 21.15 -9.48 13.02
C ARG A 751 22.29 -10.50 12.98
N GLN A 752 23.33 -10.26 12.19
CA GLN A 752 24.55 -11.06 12.26
C GLN A 752 25.33 -10.75 13.55
N ASN A 753 25.33 -9.49 13.98
CA ASN A 753 26.12 -9.06 15.14
C ASN A 753 25.50 -9.51 16.46
N SER A 754 24.17 -9.76 16.50
CA SER A 754 23.53 -10.38 17.66
C SER A 754 23.99 -11.81 17.93
N HIS A 755 24.68 -12.46 16.99
CA HIS A 755 25.26 -13.79 17.18
C HIS A 755 26.60 -13.78 17.92
N ARG A 756 27.31 -12.64 17.95
CA ARG A 756 28.65 -12.52 18.55
C ARG A 756 28.64 -11.93 19.97
N SER A 757 27.50 -11.37 20.39
CA SER A 757 27.25 -10.87 21.75
C SER A 757 26.48 -11.92 22.54
#